data_AF-A0A6J2X3K2-F1
#
_entry.id   AF-A0A6J2X3K2-F1
#
_cell.length_a   1.000
_cell.length_b   1.000
_cell.length_c   1.000
_cell.angle_alpha   90.00
_cell.angle_beta   90.00
_cell.angle_gamma   90.00
#
_symmetry.space_group_name_H-M   'P 1'
#
loop_
_entity.id
_entity.type
_entity.pdbx_description
1 polymer ?
#
loop_
_entity_poly.entity_id
_entity_poly.type
_entity_poly.pdbx_seq_one_letter_code
_entity_poly.pdbx_strand_id
1 'polypeptide(L)'
;MRCHTTKFLLVSGALFLLLFLSPLSAKICDSIDVRNKIEYLNKLRNCTEITGNLNIVLIETTKSVSEYDQYVFPELTRVTGYVLFFKVKHVTSIGKLFPNLRLIRGLELFFEFSLVLYNLPNLKEIGTDKLFYIARGGVKIDKAPQLCYADTIQWRHIGNNTHLDIRDTKDDCPACPEKCNGSCWNQNSCQIFTDQCHQECLGCTENNSTTHCEVCKNYNDNGTCVAKCPSDKYIVRTTNRCISAKACSDLNNETTKFYRNKNWLIYENECRSDCPVGTKYDNTTNTCKSCGNFCVRNCTVFEINNQNAITNLYGCTHVLSPLSIVGLRTEQELEVLKQNLKWVRYIRDYLQISNNRNLKDLNFLPSLRVIDGQNTRANKTLLVYENRNLKKLWDGDYSLKINGTIGFSDNDKLCLSEIGALAKRANISYSNRDVSQNSNGVLCSIPKDESVKVNVTQINSTNVTLVWEKRDESILYYTVYYTDQYNMTADNDVCTASNWITFITFNSSAQLINLTAFTTYYYYIQIYVQDKKSETKVETFQTLADDPEAVKDFIAQAIDHHSIRLIWKEPVKTYGHLSSYTITVYREDDDPNIAQLRDYCKYSHSNKGAEVDQSDDEVVTEKPIHDPKIHSNNTETVMDATCQPEEEVNIRLQNDIWLKLCDKNSQSKYGFDDCKNYYYDRINHIGIPVQKRSGLHIQTPTHKKTSLDHEKPRVFTEIVDATRTTTIVKNLHQFSIYVFYIMACNHPVNERNLCGPVEQTFVRTKKNPSADVIPQNSVKSQVQEYDVSINWAEPKEPNALIVSYHIVYYKKEPEHSKPSRACITREEYKKERGYTLKGMPPGSYSLRLQPVSLAGPGNLTKAFDFVIKPPDSPSKFWLIFLVSFFVLIGICGLLLFLRIKYIRSRERVQLIASINPDYAGLIYIEDEWETNRDDIELRKELGKGTFGVVYYGLIKSKNMPCAVKTVTDKATVQERISFLTEASIMKEFSHAHHVIKLFGVVSRDQPPLVVMELMERGDLKEYLRRLRDSSQNFTSNEIYRMAIEIADGLAYLTSRKYVHRDLAARNCMVANDRTVKIGDFGMTRDIYENDYYKKGTRGLLPVRWMAPESLADGVFTSDSDIWSYGIVLWEIATLAEQPYQGLANEQVLQFVISEGTLERPPECPNLLWEIMHRCWEWTPRDRPTCFEVVDSLQDHVGQDFKLVSYYHSREGQEFLFTQGSSRANNPPALGAGLHQFEPRSFEDDPLNFDELPT
;
A
#
# COMPACT_ATOMS: atom_id res chain seq x y z
N MET A 1 -71.98 60.60 13.51
CA MET A 1 -70.85 60.79 14.47
C MET A 1 -69.96 59.56 14.37
N ARG A 2 -68.63 59.62 14.25
CA ARG A 2 -67.71 60.75 13.94
C ARG A 2 -66.89 60.41 12.67
N CYS A 3 -66.51 61.47 11.97
CA CYS A 3 -65.69 61.65 10.74
C CYS A 3 -64.76 60.49 10.31
N HIS A 4 -64.64 60.13 9.01
CA HIS A 4 -64.15 60.93 7.86
C HIS A 4 -62.69 61.40 8.06
N THR A 5 -61.73 61.26 7.13
CA THR A 5 -61.70 60.88 5.69
C THR A 5 -60.28 60.32 5.37
N THR A 6 -59.89 59.74 4.23
CA THR A 6 -60.39 59.72 2.84
C THR A 6 -59.92 58.44 2.12
N LYS A 7 -60.61 57.99 1.06
CA LYS A 7 -59.95 57.23 -0.03
C LYS A 7 -59.15 58.22 -0.88
N PHE A 8 -57.86 57.98 -1.15
CA PHE A 8 -57.11 58.32 -2.38
C PHE A 8 -55.58 58.28 -2.11
N LEU A 9 -54.89 57.23 -2.57
CA LEU A 9 -53.54 57.24 -3.18
C LEU A 9 -52.99 55.81 -3.32
N LEU A 10 -53.60 55.02 -4.21
CA LEU A 10 -53.19 53.64 -4.53
C LEU A 10 -51.97 53.62 -5.50
N VAL A 11 -51.04 54.57 -5.34
CA VAL A 11 -50.03 54.91 -6.37
C VAL A 11 -48.61 55.14 -5.82
N SER A 12 -48.42 55.71 -4.62
CA SER A 12 -47.08 56.12 -4.16
C SER A 12 -46.21 55.00 -3.57
N GLY A 13 -46.79 53.88 -3.12
CA GLY A 13 -46.03 52.75 -2.56
C GLY A 13 -45.32 51.90 -3.61
N ALA A 14 -45.98 51.62 -4.73
CA ALA A 14 -45.44 50.74 -5.78
C ALA A 14 -44.24 51.37 -6.52
N LEU A 15 -44.25 52.69 -6.71
CA LEU A 15 -43.22 53.38 -7.49
C LEU A 15 -41.85 53.45 -6.78
N PHE A 16 -41.81 53.44 -5.45
CA PHE A 16 -40.56 53.51 -4.69
C PHE A 16 -39.84 52.16 -4.57
N LEU A 17 -40.57 51.04 -4.67
CA LEU A 17 -39.98 49.69 -4.76
C LEU A 17 -39.50 49.35 -6.17
N LEU A 18 -40.09 49.96 -7.21
CA LEU A 18 -39.66 49.78 -8.61
C LEU A 18 -38.38 50.55 -8.98
N LEU A 19 -37.90 51.48 -8.14
CA LEU A 19 -36.67 52.23 -8.39
C LEU A 19 -35.38 51.58 -7.86
N PHE A 20 -35.49 50.44 -7.16
CA PHE A 20 -34.33 49.63 -6.73
C PHE A 20 -34.41 48.16 -7.19
N LEU A 21 -35.35 47.83 -8.07
CA LEU A 21 -35.41 46.55 -8.79
C LEU A 21 -34.82 46.67 -10.19
N SER A 22 -33.57 47.12 -10.27
CA SER A 22 -32.71 46.70 -11.39
C SER A 22 -32.55 45.19 -11.32
N PRO A 23 -32.80 44.41 -12.40
CA PRO A 23 -32.50 42.98 -12.39
C PRO A 23 -31.00 42.81 -12.11
N LEU A 24 -30.62 41.89 -11.22
CA LEU A 24 -29.20 41.57 -11.02
C LEU A 24 -28.65 41.06 -12.35
N SER A 25 -27.76 41.85 -12.95
CA SER A 25 -27.11 41.49 -14.20
C SER A 25 -26.30 40.21 -13.99
N ALA A 26 -26.59 39.18 -14.79
CA ALA A 26 -25.92 37.90 -14.72
C ALA A 26 -24.41 38.05 -14.95
N LYS A 27 -23.65 38.05 -13.85
CA LYS A 27 -22.20 38.26 -13.84
C LYS A 27 -21.51 36.93 -14.11
N ILE A 28 -21.03 36.77 -15.33
CA ILE A 28 -20.09 35.70 -15.67
C ILE A 28 -18.74 36.03 -15.00
N CYS A 29 -18.11 35.03 -14.39
CA CYS A 29 -16.84 35.13 -13.69
C CYS A 29 -15.82 34.14 -14.28
N ASP A 30 -14.56 34.54 -14.45
CA ASP A 30 -13.46 33.62 -14.79
C ASP A 30 -13.19 32.61 -13.64
N SER A 31 -12.29 31.65 -13.83
CA SER A 31 -11.84 30.69 -12.79
C SER A 31 -11.59 31.36 -11.43
N ILE A 32 -12.15 30.79 -10.35
CA ILE A 32 -12.05 31.32 -8.98
C ILE A 32 -11.26 30.35 -8.10
N ASP A 33 -10.28 30.89 -7.38
CA ASP A 33 -9.49 30.14 -6.39
C ASP A 33 -9.52 30.85 -5.02
N VAL A 34 -9.88 30.10 -3.97
CA VAL A 34 -10.07 30.55 -2.58
C VAL A 34 -9.21 29.68 -1.68
N ARG A 35 -8.22 30.27 -0.98
CA ARG A 35 -7.28 29.53 -0.12
C ARG A 35 -7.13 30.12 1.28
N ASN A 36 -6.90 29.25 2.27
CA ASN A 36 -6.42 29.55 3.64
C ASN A 36 -7.38 30.35 4.55
N LYS A 37 -8.06 31.38 4.04
CA LYS A 37 -8.97 32.28 4.78
C LYS A 37 -10.37 32.25 4.20
N ILE A 38 -11.37 32.08 5.08
CA ILE A 38 -12.79 32.05 4.73
C ILE A 38 -13.27 33.36 4.06
N GLU A 39 -12.69 34.50 4.44
CA GLU A 39 -12.99 35.84 3.87
C GLU A 39 -12.90 35.91 2.34
N TYR A 40 -12.05 35.09 1.72
CA TYR A 40 -11.87 35.08 0.26
C TYR A 40 -13.03 34.42 -0.50
N LEU A 41 -13.97 33.76 0.18
CA LEU A 41 -15.25 33.33 -0.42
C LEU A 41 -16.03 34.53 -1.00
N ASN A 42 -15.84 35.75 -0.48
CA ASN A 42 -16.46 36.97 -1.01
C ASN A 42 -16.19 37.22 -2.51
N LYS A 43 -15.16 36.60 -3.13
CA LYS A 43 -14.93 36.65 -4.59
C LYS A 43 -16.13 36.14 -5.40
N LEU A 44 -16.89 35.20 -4.85
CA LEU A 44 -18.05 34.56 -5.49
C LEU A 44 -19.30 35.46 -5.52
N ARG A 45 -19.29 36.61 -4.84
CA ARG A 45 -20.47 37.50 -4.79
C ARG A 45 -20.92 37.92 -6.20
N ASN A 46 -22.22 37.77 -6.41
CA ASN A 46 -22.97 38.06 -7.62
C ASN A 46 -22.63 37.17 -8.84
N CYS A 47 -21.68 36.23 -8.76
CA CYS A 47 -21.33 35.37 -9.90
C CYS A 47 -22.47 34.39 -10.21
N THR A 48 -22.97 34.40 -11.45
CA THR A 48 -24.05 33.49 -11.89
C THR A 48 -23.54 32.26 -12.64
N GLU A 49 -22.46 32.43 -13.42
CA GLU A 49 -21.74 31.36 -14.13
C GLU A 49 -20.24 31.56 -13.96
N ILE A 50 -19.50 30.47 -13.70
CA ILE A 50 -18.04 30.46 -13.70
C ILE A 50 -17.55 29.84 -15.01
N THR A 51 -16.98 30.67 -15.88
CA THR A 51 -16.29 30.26 -17.11
C THR A 51 -14.86 29.85 -16.80
N GLY A 52 -14.74 28.69 -16.15
CA GLY A 52 -13.48 28.16 -15.66
C GLY A 52 -13.67 27.14 -14.54
N ASN A 53 -12.66 27.01 -13.68
CA ASN A 53 -12.64 26.10 -12.54
C ASN A 53 -12.95 26.83 -11.22
N LEU A 54 -13.46 26.11 -10.23
CA LEU A 54 -13.77 26.63 -8.89
C LEU A 54 -13.01 25.84 -7.81
N ASN A 55 -12.03 26.47 -7.16
CA ASN A 55 -11.21 25.88 -6.12
C ASN A 55 -11.48 26.54 -4.75
N ILE A 56 -11.79 25.74 -3.73
CA ILE A 56 -11.94 26.18 -2.33
C ILE A 56 -11.10 25.24 -1.44
N VAL A 57 -9.91 25.69 -1.02
CA VAL A 57 -8.90 24.78 -0.45
C VAL A 57 -8.20 25.34 0.80
N LEU A 58 -7.68 24.45 1.66
CA LEU A 58 -6.82 24.76 2.82
C LEU A 58 -7.45 25.71 3.86
N ILE A 59 -8.78 25.84 3.91
CA ILE A 59 -9.46 26.67 4.92
C ILE A 59 -9.53 25.89 6.23
N GLU A 60 -8.40 25.87 6.94
CA GLU A 60 -8.20 25.14 8.19
C GLU A 60 -8.21 26.03 9.44
N THR A 61 -8.32 27.36 9.28
CA THR A 61 -8.19 28.36 10.36
C THR A 61 -9.52 28.78 11.01
N THR A 62 -10.66 28.37 10.45
CA THR A 62 -11.99 28.55 11.03
C THR A 62 -12.09 27.82 12.36
N LYS A 63 -12.76 28.41 13.35
CA LYS A 63 -12.89 27.86 14.72
C LYS A 63 -14.25 27.21 14.99
N SER A 64 -15.23 27.45 14.12
CA SER A 64 -16.61 27.05 14.29
C SER A 64 -17.35 26.91 12.95
N VAL A 65 -18.45 26.15 12.96
CA VAL A 65 -19.35 26.00 11.80
C VAL A 65 -20.02 27.32 11.41
N SER A 66 -20.40 28.14 12.40
CA SER A 66 -21.17 29.37 12.19
C SER A 66 -20.40 30.50 11.49
N GLU A 67 -19.08 30.35 11.29
CA GLU A 67 -18.31 31.24 10.43
C GLU A 67 -18.73 31.13 8.94
N TYR A 68 -19.28 29.98 8.52
CA TYR A 68 -19.80 29.77 7.16
C TYR A 68 -21.22 30.28 6.94
N ASP A 69 -22.02 30.50 7.98
CA ASP A 69 -23.45 30.86 7.85
C ASP A 69 -23.67 32.23 7.17
N GLN A 70 -22.63 33.07 7.09
CA GLN A 70 -22.63 34.36 6.38
C GLN A 70 -22.24 34.28 4.88
N TYR A 71 -21.89 33.08 4.38
CA TYR A 71 -21.32 32.86 3.04
C TYR A 71 -22.24 31.98 2.16
N VAL A 72 -23.35 32.55 1.72
CA VAL A 72 -24.31 31.90 0.80
C VAL A 72 -24.27 32.59 -0.57
N PHE A 73 -24.18 31.82 -1.65
CA PHE A 73 -24.06 32.32 -3.03
C PHE A 73 -25.22 31.79 -3.90
N PRO A 74 -26.44 32.34 -3.74
CA PRO A 74 -27.63 31.83 -4.44
C PRO A 74 -27.65 32.17 -5.93
N GLU A 75 -26.83 33.11 -6.39
CA GLU A 75 -26.75 33.48 -7.81
C GLU A 75 -26.05 32.40 -8.65
N LEU A 76 -25.12 31.64 -8.06
CA LEU A 76 -24.27 30.70 -8.79
C LEU A 76 -25.06 29.46 -9.22
N THR A 77 -25.26 29.33 -10.53
CA THR A 77 -25.98 28.20 -11.14
C THR A 77 -25.09 27.25 -11.92
N ARG A 78 -23.91 27.68 -12.40
CA ARG A 78 -23.17 26.93 -13.42
C ARG A 78 -21.65 27.10 -13.34
N VAL A 79 -20.91 26.02 -13.57
CA VAL A 79 -19.44 25.99 -13.69
C VAL A 79 -19.06 25.27 -14.98
N THR A 80 -18.13 25.83 -15.78
CA THR A 80 -17.79 25.23 -17.09
C THR A 80 -16.64 24.22 -17.06
N GLY A 81 -15.69 24.39 -16.14
CA GLY A 81 -14.63 23.42 -15.86
C GLY A 81 -15.04 22.47 -14.72
N TYR A 82 -14.15 22.33 -13.72
CA TYR A 82 -14.38 21.51 -12.53
C TYR A 82 -14.63 22.32 -11.24
N VAL A 83 -15.14 21.65 -10.21
CA VAL A 83 -15.33 22.15 -8.84
C VAL A 83 -14.50 21.31 -7.87
N LEU A 84 -13.67 21.96 -7.05
CA LEU A 84 -12.72 21.32 -6.13
C LEU A 84 -12.83 21.92 -4.71
N PHE A 85 -13.09 21.06 -3.73
CA PHE A 85 -12.88 21.32 -2.31
C PHE A 85 -11.75 20.42 -1.78
N PHE A 86 -10.77 20.99 -1.08
CA PHE A 86 -9.63 20.24 -0.51
C PHE A 86 -9.19 20.79 0.86
N LYS A 87 -9.19 19.97 1.93
CA LYS A 87 -8.79 20.40 3.29
C LYS A 87 -9.56 21.66 3.76
N VAL A 88 -10.87 21.53 3.92
CA VAL A 88 -11.75 22.62 4.39
C VAL A 88 -12.44 22.18 5.68
N LYS A 89 -12.14 22.82 6.80
CA LYS A 89 -12.74 22.53 8.11
C LYS A 89 -14.06 23.26 8.28
N HIS A 90 -14.95 22.69 9.11
CA HIS A 90 -16.22 23.24 9.58
C HIS A 90 -17.29 23.61 8.51
N VAL A 91 -17.02 23.47 7.21
CA VAL A 91 -18.08 23.43 6.19
C VAL A 91 -18.99 22.22 6.44
N THR A 92 -20.32 22.40 6.46
CA THR A 92 -21.29 21.33 6.77
C THR A 92 -22.16 20.90 5.59
N SER A 93 -22.27 21.71 4.54
CA SER A 93 -23.05 21.41 3.34
C SER A 93 -22.52 22.23 2.17
N ILE A 94 -22.36 21.62 0.99
CA ILE A 94 -21.99 22.36 -0.23
C ILE A 94 -23.19 23.17 -0.73
N GLY A 95 -24.41 22.62 -0.59
CA GLY A 95 -25.68 23.27 -0.91
C GLY A 95 -25.96 24.52 -0.07
N LYS A 96 -25.50 24.59 1.18
CA LYS A 96 -25.55 25.85 1.96
C LYS A 96 -24.71 26.96 1.34
N LEU A 97 -23.57 26.64 0.71
CA LEU A 97 -22.76 27.62 -0.01
C LEU A 97 -23.37 27.92 -1.40
N PHE A 98 -23.86 26.89 -2.10
CA PHE A 98 -24.31 26.97 -3.50
C PHE A 98 -25.73 26.41 -3.70
N PRO A 99 -26.78 27.02 -3.11
CA PRO A 99 -28.14 26.45 -3.05
C PRO A 99 -28.90 26.47 -4.39
N ASN A 100 -28.26 26.92 -5.47
CA ASN A 100 -28.82 26.96 -6.83
C ASN A 100 -27.85 26.41 -7.89
N LEU A 101 -26.75 25.74 -7.50
CA LEU A 101 -25.85 25.08 -8.46
C LEU A 101 -26.61 23.98 -9.22
N ARG A 102 -26.58 24.06 -10.55
CA ARG A 102 -27.40 23.28 -11.49
C ARG A 102 -26.59 22.43 -12.46
N LEU A 103 -25.48 22.97 -12.96
CA LEU A 103 -24.68 22.35 -14.03
C LEU A 103 -23.16 22.51 -13.81
N ILE A 104 -22.42 21.40 -13.88
CA ILE A 104 -20.97 21.36 -14.06
C ILE A 104 -20.66 20.80 -15.46
N ARG A 105 -19.85 21.46 -16.29
CA ARG A 105 -19.58 20.98 -17.67
C ARG A 105 -18.33 20.15 -17.87
N GLY A 106 -17.29 20.24 -17.04
CA GLY A 106 -16.06 19.45 -17.21
C GLY A 106 -15.35 19.68 -18.57
N LEU A 107 -15.37 20.91 -19.10
CA LEU A 107 -14.59 21.26 -20.31
C LEU A 107 -13.09 21.10 -20.01
N GLU A 108 -12.67 21.55 -18.83
CA GLU A 108 -11.43 21.17 -18.15
C GLU A 108 -11.76 20.22 -16.99
N LEU A 109 -10.83 19.32 -16.67
CA LEU A 109 -10.97 18.29 -15.63
C LEU A 109 -9.79 18.36 -14.66
N PHE A 110 -10.03 18.00 -13.41
CA PHE A 110 -9.00 17.75 -12.41
C PHE A 110 -8.63 16.27 -12.46
N PHE A 111 -7.53 15.95 -13.16
CA PHE A 111 -7.28 14.62 -13.72
C PHE A 111 -8.45 14.19 -14.62
N GLU A 112 -9.27 13.21 -14.19
CA GLU A 112 -10.48 12.76 -14.89
C GLU A 112 -11.79 13.25 -14.25
N PHE A 113 -11.72 14.00 -13.15
CA PHE A 113 -12.88 14.41 -12.34
C PHE A 113 -13.33 15.85 -12.64
N SER A 114 -14.64 16.11 -12.52
CA SER A 114 -15.23 17.44 -12.63
C SER A 114 -15.90 17.94 -11.34
N LEU A 115 -16.16 17.06 -10.38
CA LEU A 115 -16.47 17.41 -8.99
C LEU A 115 -15.54 16.62 -8.06
N VAL A 116 -14.83 17.34 -7.18
CA VAL A 116 -13.87 16.75 -6.23
C VAL A 116 -14.10 17.32 -4.83
N LEU A 117 -14.39 16.44 -3.87
CA LEU A 117 -14.63 16.77 -2.45
C LEU A 117 -13.66 15.97 -1.58
N TYR A 118 -12.51 16.56 -1.21
CA TYR A 118 -11.40 15.85 -0.57
C TYR A 118 -11.04 16.40 0.82
N ASN A 119 -10.95 15.53 1.83
CA ASN A 119 -10.57 15.88 3.22
C ASN A 119 -11.45 17.01 3.80
N LEU A 120 -12.72 16.68 4.03
CA LEU A 120 -13.77 17.60 4.48
C LEU A 120 -14.39 17.07 5.80
N PRO A 121 -13.66 17.12 6.92
CA PRO A 121 -13.96 16.35 8.14
C PRO A 121 -15.24 16.75 8.89
N ASN A 122 -15.99 17.76 8.39
CA ASN A 122 -17.25 18.21 8.98
C ASN A 122 -18.40 18.31 7.95
N LEU A 123 -18.17 17.95 6.68
CA LEU A 123 -19.22 17.98 5.67
C LEU A 123 -20.24 16.87 5.98
N LYS A 124 -21.53 17.21 6.02
CA LYS A 124 -22.62 16.29 6.42
C LYS A 124 -23.54 15.87 5.29
N GLU A 125 -23.60 16.67 4.23
CA GLU A 125 -24.42 16.48 3.05
C GLU A 125 -23.73 17.19 1.88
N ILE A 126 -23.93 16.71 0.65
CA ILE A 126 -23.60 17.53 -0.52
C ILE A 126 -24.63 18.66 -0.60
N GLY A 127 -25.92 18.33 -0.47
CA GLY A 127 -27.02 19.30 -0.31
C GLY A 127 -27.32 20.18 -1.52
N THR A 128 -26.60 20.04 -2.63
CA THR A 128 -26.84 20.77 -3.89
C THR A 128 -28.04 20.16 -4.64
N ASP A 129 -29.23 20.27 -4.05
CA ASP A 129 -30.43 19.54 -4.49
C ASP A 129 -30.94 19.86 -5.90
N LYS A 130 -30.44 20.94 -6.49
CA LYS A 130 -30.72 21.38 -7.87
C LYS A 130 -29.64 20.99 -8.88
N LEU A 131 -28.58 20.29 -8.47
CA LEU A 131 -27.52 19.80 -9.37
C LEU A 131 -28.03 18.63 -10.21
N PHE A 132 -28.60 18.94 -11.38
CA PHE A 132 -29.21 17.94 -12.26
C PHE A 132 -28.26 17.42 -13.35
N TYR A 133 -27.11 18.06 -13.62
CA TYR A 133 -26.19 17.54 -14.65
C TYR A 133 -24.69 17.83 -14.42
N ILE A 134 -23.88 16.82 -14.74
CA ILE A 134 -22.43 16.83 -14.86
C ILE A 134 -22.09 16.30 -16.26
N ALA A 135 -21.67 17.19 -17.17
CA ALA A 135 -21.61 16.87 -18.61
C ALA A 135 -20.39 16.06 -19.05
N ARG A 136 -19.29 16.11 -18.29
CA ARG A 136 -18.04 15.41 -18.55
C ARG A 136 -17.23 15.30 -17.27
N GLY A 137 -16.44 14.24 -17.16
CA GLY A 137 -15.60 13.96 -16.01
C GLY A 137 -16.36 13.29 -14.86
N GLY A 138 -15.60 12.62 -14.00
CA GLY A 138 -16.09 11.90 -12.85
C GLY A 138 -16.44 12.74 -11.62
N VAL A 139 -16.91 12.06 -10.59
CA VAL A 139 -17.09 12.63 -9.24
C VAL A 139 -16.20 11.86 -8.26
N LYS A 140 -15.32 12.58 -7.55
CA LYS A 140 -14.47 12.05 -6.49
C LYS A 140 -14.86 12.64 -5.13
N ILE A 141 -15.09 11.79 -4.15
CA ILE A 141 -15.40 12.15 -2.76
C ILE A 141 -14.52 11.28 -1.88
N ASP A 142 -13.71 11.88 -1.00
CA ASP A 142 -12.64 11.16 -0.29
C ASP A 142 -12.33 11.89 1.02
N LYS A 143 -12.15 11.16 2.12
CA LYS A 143 -11.94 11.69 3.49
C LYS A 143 -13.02 12.68 3.92
N ALA A 144 -14.29 12.27 3.85
CA ALA A 144 -15.44 13.05 4.28
C ALA A 144 -16.29 12.32 5.34
N PRO A 145 -15.73 11.90 6.50
CA PRO A 145 -16.33 10.91 7.41
C PRO A 145 -17.56 11.36 8.21
N GLN A 146 -18.13 12.53 7.91
CA GLN A 146 -19.45 12.95 8.42
C GLN A 146 -20.52 13.00 7.30
N LEU A 147 -20.13 12.76 6.05
CA LEU A 147 -20.96 12.96 4.86
C LEU A 147 -21.95 11.83 4.67
N CYS A 148 -23.24 12.18 4.72
CA CYS A 148 -24.35 11.35 4.32
C CYS A 148 -24.86 11.71 2.92
N TYR A 149 -25.73 10.85 2.37
CA TYR A 149 -26.47 11.04 1.12
C TYR A 149 -25.59 11.09 -0.15
N ALA A 150 -24.35 10.62 -0.09
CA ALA A 150 -23.51 10.49 -1.29
C ALA A 150 -23.88 9.25 -2.12
N ASP A 151 -24.42 8.24 -1.43
CA ASP A 151 -24.96 6.96 -1.87
C ASP A 151 -26.42 7.08 -2.35
N THR A 152 -27.25 7.85 -1.63
CA THR A 152 -28.66 8.09 -1.97
C THR A 152 -28.87 9.02 -3.19
N ILE A 153 -27.79 9.38 -3.88
CA ILE A 153 -27.81 10.14 -5.15
C ILE A 153 -27.58 9.16 -6.30
N GLN A 154 -28.58 9.05 -7.18
CA GLN A 154 -28.49 8.33 -8.44
C GLN A 154 -27.62 9.10 -9.45
N TRP A 155 -26.30 9.04 -9.28
CA TRP A 155 -25.31 9.74 -10.12
C TRP A 155 -25.46 9.44 -11.63
N ARG A 156 -25.95 8.24 -12.00
CA ARG A 156 -26.28 7.88 -13.41
C ARG A 156 -27.30 8.83 -14.08
N HIS A 157 -28.16 9.49 -13.30
CA HIS A 157 -29.13 10.46 -13.80
C HIS A 157 -28.57 11.89 -13.81
N ILE A 158 -27.37 12.09 -13.25
CA ILE A 158 -26.65 13.38 -13.21
C ILE A 158 -25.51 13.40 -14.23
N GLY A 159 -24.82 12.28 -14.47
CA GLY A 159 -23.68 12.24 -15.39
C GLY A 159 -23.42 10.86 -15.99
N ASN A 160 -22.53 10.80 -16.98
CA ASN A 160 -22.16 9.55 -17.62
C ASN A 160 -21.12 8.80 -16.77
N ASN A 161 -21.58 7.80 -16.01
CA ASN A 161 -20.79 7.12 -14.99
C ASN A 161 -19.72 6.16 -15.58
N THR A 162 -18.49 6.65 -15.77
CA THR A 162 -17.29 5.80 -15.88
C THR A 162 -16.24 6.05 -14.80
N HIS A 163 -16.31 7.17 -14.06
CA HIS A 163 -15.34 7.55 -13.02
C HIS A 163 -16.07 8.06 -11.76
N LEU A 164 -16.60 7.15 -10.95
CA LEU A 164 -17.09 7.46 -9.60
C LEU A 164 -16.10 6.91 -8.59
N ASP A 165 -15.60 7.78 -7.71
CA ASP A 165 -14.60 7.44 -6.71
C ASP A 165 -15.00 8.05 -5.36
N ILE A 166 -15.99 7.42 -4.71
CA ILE A 166 -16.55 7.83 -3.42
C ILE A 166 -16.00 6.91 -2.33
N ARG A 167 -15.32 7.48 -1.33
CA ARG A 167 -14.65 6.80 -0.20
C ARG A 167 -14.75 7.62 1.08
N ASP A 168 -14.57 6.97 2.22
CA ASP A 168 -14.55 7.58 3.57
C ASP A 168 -15.75 8.50 3.84
N THR A 169 -16.95 8.07 3.45
CA THR A 169 -18.25 8.68 3.81
C THR A 169 -18.78 8.09 5.13
N LYS A 170 -19.96 8.51 5.60
CA LYS A 170 -20.61 7.93 6.78
C LYS A 170 -21.64 6.89 6.36
N ASP A 171 -21.61 5.69 6.97
CA ASP A 171 -22.53 4.60 6.63
C ASP A 171 -23.85 4.68 7.43
N ASP A 172 -23.77 4.99 8.72
CA ASP A 172 -24.93 5.31 9.57
C ASP A 172 -25.50 6.67 9.16
N CYS A 173 -26.52 6.69 8.30
CA CYS A 173 -27.12 7.93 7.83
C CYS A 173 -28.64 7.96 8.04
N PRO A 174 -29.23 9.12 8.40
CA PRO A 174 -30.68 9.22 8.53
C PRO A 174 -31.36 8.92 7.20
N ALA A 175 -32.45 8.15 7.23
CA ALA A 175 -33.17 7.77 6.03
C ALA A 175 -33.67 8.98 5.22
N CYS A 176 -33.71 8.82 3.89
CA CYS A 176 -34.45 9.71 3.02
C CYS A 176 -35.94 9.79 3.42
N PRO A 177 -36.61 10.94 3.22
CA PRO A 177 -38.06 11.01 3.38
C PRO A 177 -38.79 9.97 2.54
N GLU A 178 -39.85 9.37 3.07
CA GLU A 178 -40.63 8.30 2.39
C GLU A 178 -41.05 8.71 0.96
N LYS A 179 -41.46 9.98 0.79
CA LYS A 179 -41.79 10.61 -0.50
C LYS A 179 -40.69 10.56 -1.58
N CYS A 180 -39.46 10.17 -1.23
CA CYS A 180 -38.30 10.19 -2.12
C CYS A 180 -37.91 8.79 -2.66
N ASN A 181 -38.59 7.71 -2.25
CA ASN A 181 -38.26 6.32 -2.63
C ASN A 181 -36.76 5.99 -2.55
N GLY A 182 -36.11 6.38 -1.43
CA GLY A 182 -34.69 6.12 -1.17
C GLY A 182 -33.68 7.01 -1.91
N SER A 183 -34.12 7.93 -2.78
CA SER A 183 -33.21 8.81 -3.54
C SER A 183 -33.34 10.28 -3.11
N CYS A 184 -32.37 10.78 -2.35
CA CYS A 184 -32.39 12.13 -1.77
C CYS A 184 -31.01 12.78 -1.66
N TRP A 185 -31.00 14.10 -1.53
CA TRP A 185 -29.79 14.92 -1.29
C TRP A 185 -29.54 15.20 0.20
N ASN A 186 -30.60 15.14 1.01
CA ASN A 186 -30.59 15.22 2.47
C ASN A 186 -31.97 14.83 3.06
N GLN A 187 -32.12 14.96 4.39
CA GLN A 187 -33.37 14.70 5.14
C GLN A 187 -34.62 15.47 4.67
N ASN A 188 -34.50 16.46 3.79
CA ASN A 188 -35.60 17.36 3.42
C ASN A 188 -35.93 17.30 1.91
N SER A 189 -34.90 17.18 1.07
CA SER A 189 -34.99 17.30 -0.38
C SER A 189 -34.68 15.99 -1.12
N CYS A 190 -35.64 15.52 -1.91
CA CYS A 190 -35.48 14.35 -2.77
C CYS A 190 -34.58 14.66 -3.97
N GLN A 191 -34.00 13.64 -4.59
CA GLN A 191 -33.45 13.81 -5.94
C GLN A 191 -34.60 14.01 -6.93
N ILE A 192 -34.52 15.06 -7.74
CA ILE A 192 -35.52 15.34 -8.78
C ILE A 192 -35.15 14.52 -10.02
N PHE A 193 -35.89 13.43 -10.25
CA PHE A 193 -35.80 12.67 -11.50
C PHE A 193 -36.49 13.42 -12.63
N THR A 194 -35.85 13.48 -13.79
CA THR A 194 -36.27 14.32 -14.92
C THR A 194 -37.15 13.56 -15.92
N ASP A 195 -37.76 12.46 -15.47
CA ASP A 195 -38.45 11.46 -16.31
C ASP A 195 -39.74 11.97 -16.95
N GLN A 196 -40.22 13.15 -16.52
CA GLN A 196 -41.37 13.86 -17.09
C GLN A 196 -40.96 15.01 -18.01
N CYS A 197 -39.67 15.30 -18.16
CA CYS A 197 -39.15 16.34 -19.05
C CYS A 197 -39.09 15.89 -20.51
N HIS A 198 -39.01 16.85 -21.45
CA HIS A 198 -38.81 16.51 -22.86
C HIS A 198 -37.45 15.81 -23.04
N GLN A 199 -37.36 14.87 -23.98
CA GLN A 199 -36.15 14.06 -24.24
C GLN A 199 -34.87 14.85 -24.59
N GLU A 200 -35.02 16.15 -24.92
CA GLU A 200 -33.95 17.12 -25.21
C GLU A 200 -33.59 18.03 -24.03
N CYS A 201 -34.33 17.94 -22.92
CA CYS A 201 -34.00 18.60 -21.68
C CYS A 201 -32.98 17.79 -20.86
N LEU A 202 -32.30 18.49 -19.97
CA LEU A 202 -31.66 17.99 -18.76
C LEU A 202 -32.19 18.89 -17.62
N GLY A 203 -33.18 18.39 -16.89
CA GLY A 203 -34.03 19.21 -16.01
C GLY A 203 -35.04 20.08 -16.79
N CYS A 204 -36.21 20.33 -16.19
CA CYS A 204 -37.26 21.18 -16.76
C CYS A 204 -38.16 21.78 -15.67
N THR A 205 -38.85 22.87 -15.99
CA THR A 205 -39.90 23.47 -15.15
C THR A 205 -41.31 23.13 -15.62
N GLU A 206 -41.49 22.61 -16.83
CA GLU A 206 -42.75 22.06 -17.34
C GLU A 206 -42.55 20.71 -18.04
N ASN A 207 -43.48 19.79 -17.80
CA ASN A 207 -43.45 18.44 -18.35
C ASN A 207 -43.49 18.44 -19.90
N ASN A 208 -42.60 17.65 -20.50
CA ASN A 208 -42.47 17.43 -21.94
C ASN A 208 -42.35 18.71 -22.81
N SER A 209 -41.97 19.86 -22.23
CA SER A 209 -41.72 21.11 -22.96
C SER A 209 -40.26 21.24 -23.41
N THR A 210 -40.03 21.72 -24.64
CA THR A 210 -38.69 22.06 -25.17
C THR A 210 -38.20 23.45 -24.79
N THR A 211 -39.10 24.38 -24.44
CA THR A 211 -38.77 25.78 -24.09
C THR A 211 -38.59 26.00 -22.59
N HIS A 212 -39.01 25.02 -21.78
CA HIS A 212 -38.96 25.06 -20.33
C HIS A 212 -37.99 24.01 -19.76
N CYS A 213 -36.97 23.65 -20.53
CA CYS A 213 -35.81 22.92 -20.03
C CYS A 213 -34.89 23.84 -19.23
N GLU A 214 -34.26 23.30 -18.18
CA GLU A 214 -33.23 23.98 -17.40
C GLU A 214 -31.89 24.02 -18.16
N VAL A 215 -31.48 22.88 -18.75
CA VAL A 215 -30.37 22.77 -19.70
C VAL A 215 -30.80 21.94 -20.90
N CYS A 216 -30.19 22.21 -22.05
CA CYS A 216 -30.38 21.39 -23.25
C CYS A 216 -29.37 20.24 -23.30
N LYS A 217 -29.88 19.04 -23.55
CA LYS A 217 -29.11 17.79 -23.70
C LYS A 217 -28.16 17.83 -24.88
N ASN A 218 -28.69 18.19 -26.04
CA ASN A 218 -27.93 18.34 -27.29
C ASN A 218 -27.58 19.81 -27.52
N TYR A 219 -28.51 20.62 -28.05
CA TYR A 219 -28.25 22.02 -28.39
C TYR A 219 -29.35 22.97 -27.89
N ASN A 220 -28.96 24.18 -27.48
CA ASN A 220 -29.86 25.28 -27.18
C ASN A 220 -30.01 26.20 -28.40
N ASP A 221 -31.22 26.30 -28.95
CA ASP A 221 -31.61 27.32 -29.90
C ASP A 221 -32.49 28.38 -29.23
N ASN A 222 -31.87 29.49 -28.82
CA ASN A 222 -32.53 30.68 -28.30
C ASN A 222 -33.58 30.40 -27.19
N GLY A 223 -33.26 29.50 -26.27
CA GLY A 223 -34.14 29.04 -25.18
C GLY A 223 -34.91 27.75 -25.46
N THR A 224 -34.90 27.24 -26.70
CA THR A 224 -35.51 25.96 -27.07
C THR A 224 -34.45 24.86 -27.17
N CYS A 225 -34.66 23.73 -26.50
CA CYS A 225 -33.74 22.60 -26.57
C CYS A 225 -34.07 21.64 -27.71
N VAL A 226 -33.07 21.35 -28.55
CA VAL A 226 -33.24 20.64 -29.81
C VAL A 226 -32.15 19.59 -30.04
N ALA A 227 -32.54 18.44 -30.60
CA ALA A 227 -31.65 17.33 -30.94
C ALA A 227 -30.59 17.71 -31.99
N LYS A 228 -30.96 18.61 -32.90
CA LYS A 228 -30.16 19.17 -33.99
C LYS A 228 -30.59 20.63 -34.15
N CYS A 229 -29.66 21.51 -34.49
CA CYS A 229 -30.02 22.90 -34.80
C CYS A 229 -30.98 22.99 -36.01
N PRO A 230 -31.87 24.00 -36.05
CA PRO A 230 -32.64 24.32 -37.25
C PRO A 230 -31.76 24.51 -38.48
N SER A 231 -32.30 24.27 -39.68
CA SER A 231 -31.56 24.27 -40.94
C SER A 231 -30.98 25.64 -41.35
N ASP A 232 -31.36 26.73 -40.68
CA ASP A 232 -30.80 28.08 -40.82
C ASP A 232 -29.70 28.43 -39.79
N LYS A 233 -29.35 27.48 -38.91
CA LYS A 233 -28.48 27.70 -37.74
C LYS A 233 -27.40 26.62 -37.59
N TYR A 234 -26.30 27.02 -36.96
CA TYR A 234 -25.06 26.26 -36.90
C TYR A 234 -24.64 25.97 -35.46
N ILE A 235 -24.11 24.77 -35.24
CA ILE A 235 -23.69 24.25 -33.95
C ILE A 235 -22.36 24.91 -33.53
N VAL A 236 -22.30 25.50 -32.34
CA VAL A 236 -21.04 25.85 -31.66
C VAL A 236 -20.73 24.79 -30.61
N ARG A 237 -19.88 23.81 -30.96
CA ARG A 237 -19.54 22.66 -30.09
C ARG A 237 -18.94 23.04 -28.72
N THR A 238 -18.33 24.22 -28.58
CA THR A 238 -17.77 24.68 -27.29
C THR A 238 -18.83 25.19 -26.32
N THR A 239 -20.01 25.60 -26.81
CA THR A 239 -21.10 26.15 -25.99
C THR A 239 -22.37 25.31 -26.02
N ASN A 240 -22.51 24.38 -26.97
CA ASN A 240 -23.73 23.65 -27.31
C ASN A 240 -24.93 24.58 -27.58
N ARG A 241 -24.68 25.64 -28.35
CA ARG A 241 -25.70 26.58 -28.85
C ARG A 241 -25.84 26.48 -30.37
N CYS A 242 -27.07 26.68 -30.83
CA CYS A 242 -27.37 26.98 -32.22
C CYS A 242 -27.29 28.49 -32.42
N ILE A 243 -26.52 28.94 -33.41
CA ILE A 243 -26.41 30.36 -33.76
C ILE A 243 -26.62 30.57 -35.25
N SER A 244 -27.14 31.73 -35.65
CA SER A 244 -27.30 32.07 -37.06
C SER A 244 -25.95 32.28 -37.76
N ALA A 245 -25.94 32.21 -39.10
CA ALA A 245 -24.75 32.50 -39.90
C ALA A 245 -24.11 33.86 -39.57
N LYS A 246 -24.97 34.86 -39.28
CA LYS A 246 -24.54 36.20 -38.88
C LYS A 246 -23.84 36.17 -37.52
N ALA A 247 -24.46 35.58 -36.50
CA ALA A 247 -23.87 35.47 -35.17
C ALA A 247 -22.53 34.69 -35.17
N CYS A 248 -22.38 33.68 -36.04
CA CYS A 248 -21.09 33.00 -36.24
C CYS A 248 -20.02 33.95 -36.81
N SER A 249 -20.42 34.82 -37.74
CA SER A 249 -19.53 35.83 -38.32
C SER A 249 -19.16 36.92 -37.30
N ASP A 250 -20.10 37.31 -36.45
CA ASP A 250 -19.93 38.36 -35.43
C ASP A 250 -18.91 37.97 -34.33
N LEU A 251 -18.71 36.67 -34.06
CA LEU A 251 -17.68 36.16 -33.12
C LEU A 251 -16.25 36.61 -33.48
N ASN A 252 -15.97 36.87 -34.77
CA ASN A 252 -14.68 37.40 -35.21
C ASN A 252 -14.39 38.82 -34.70
N ASN A 253 -15.42 39.54 -34.24
CA ASN A 253 -15.33 40.90 -33.73
C ASN A 253 -15.37 40.97 -32.19
N GLU A 254 -15.55 39.84 -31.48
CA GLU A 254 -15.54 39.83 -30.02
C GLU A 254 -14.12 39.99 -29.44
N THR A 255 -13.98 40.94 -28.51
CA THR A 255 -12.67 41.28 -27.89
C THR A 255 -12.34 40.48 -26.64
N THR A 256 -13.23 39.56 -26.22
CA THR A 256 -13.11 38.74 -25.01
C THR A 256 -11.95 37.74 -25.13
N LYS A 257 -11.35 37.38 -24.00
CA LYS A 257 -10.07 36.64 -23.95
C LYS A 257 -10.15 35.22 -24.56
N PHE A 258 -11.36 34.67 -24.73
CA PHE A 258 -11.64 33.34 -25.24
C PHE A 258 -11.75 33.25 -26.77
N TYR A 259 -12.19 34.33 -27.45
CA TYR A 259 -12.41 34.34 -28.90
C TYR A 259 -11.31 35.04 -29.72
N ARG A 260 -10.39 35.78 -29.08
CA ARG A 260 -9.27 36.46 -29.74
C ARG A 260 -8.47 35.54 -30.66
N ASN A 261 -8.04 36.10 -31.80
CA ASN A 261 -7.13 35.49 -32.77
C ASN A 261 -7.63 34.17 -33.39
N LYS A 262 -8.95 33.99 -33.52
CA LYS A 262 -9.58 32.83 -34.18
C LYS A 262 -10.58 33.27 -35.25
N ASN A 263 -10.48 32.66 -36.43
CA ASN A 263 -11.38 32.95 -37.57
C ASN A 263 -12.59 32.02 -37.51
N TRP A 264 -13.66 32.46 -36.87
CA TRP A 264 -14.93 31.75 -36.82
C TRP A 264 -15.62 31.77 -38.18
N LEU A 265 -15.85 30.56 -38.71
CA LEU A 265 -16.40 30.30 -40.03
C LEU A 265 -17.46 29.21 -39.95
N ILE A 266 -18.27 29.11 -41.01
CA ILE A 266 -19.30 28.09 -41.16
C ILE A 266 -18.76 26.96 -42.04
N TYR A 267 -18.96 25.73 -41.60
CA TYR A 267 -18.69 24.54 -42.39
C TYR A 267 -19.68 23.42 -42.04
N GLU A 268 -20.30 22.83 -43.07
CA GLU A 268 -21.43 21.91 -42.93
C GLU A 268 -22.48 22.50 -41.96
N ASN A 269 -22.75 21.87 -40.82
CA ASN A 269 -23.72 22.33 -39.82
C ASN A 269 -23.06 23.00 -38.59
N GLU A 270 -21.78 23.40 -38.67
CA GLU A 270 -21.00 23.89 -37.53
C GLU A 270 -20.42 25.29 -37.74
N CYS A 271 -20.43 26.07 -36.67
CA CYS A 271 -19.64 27.29 -36.52
C CYS A 271 -18.36 26.96 -35.73
N ARG A 272 -17.19 27.17 -36.34
CA ARG A 272 -15.90 26.64 -35.88
C ARG A 272 -14.75 27.58 -36.24
N SER A 273 -13.64 27.52 -35.50
CA SER A 273 -12.47 28.38 -35.72
C SER A 273 -11.47 27.88 -36.78
N ASP A 274 -11.61 26.63 -37.23
CA ASP A 274 -10.59 25.91 -38.00
C ASP A 274 -11.22 24.94 -39.00
N CYS A 275 -10.70 24.88 -40.24
CA CYS A 275 -11.21 23.97 -41.28
C CYS A 275 -10.88 22.49 -41.01
N PRO A 276 -11.79 21.54 -41.29
CA PRO A 276 -11.52 20.11 -41.13
C PRO A 276 -10.56 19.54 -42.18
N VAL A 277 -9.97 18.39 -41.85
CA VAL A 277 -9.04 17.64 -42.71
C VAL A 277 -9.70 17.33 -44.06
N GLY A 278 -8.99 17.57 -45.16
CA GLY A 278 -9.54 17.47 -46.53
C GLY A 278 -10.19 18.75 -47.05
N THR A 279 -10.15 19.84 -46.28
CA THR A 279 -10.57 21.19 -46.73
C THR A 279 -9.54 22.27 -46.37
N LYS A 280 -9.55 23.38 -47.10
CA LYS A 280 -8.75 24.59 -46.81
C LYS A 280 -9.66 25.81 -46.68
N TYR A 281 -9.31 26.74 -45.79
CA TYR A 281 -9.97 28.04 -45.71
C TYR A 281 -9.74 28.84 -47.01
N ASP A 282 -10.81 29.46 -47.52
CA ASP A 282 -10.75 30.35 -48.67
C ASP A 282 -11.19 31.76 -48.28
N ASN A 283 -10.21 32.67 -48.21
CA ASN A 283 -10.40 34.09 -47.91
C ASN A 283 -11.40 34.79 -48.84
N THR A 284 -11.64 34.27 -50.06
CA THR A 284 -12.56 34.87 -51.03
C THR A 284 -14.03 34.49 -50.81
N THR A 285 -14.29 33.38 -50.11
CA THR A 285 -15.66 32.89 -49.84
C THR A 285 -15.97 32.66 -48.36
N ASN A 286 -15.04 32.99 -47.46
CA ASN A 286 -15.14 32.82 -46.00
C ASN A 286 -15.65 31.43 -45.56
N THR A 287 -15.17 30.39 -46.24
CA THR A 287 -15.63 28.99 -46.11
C THR A 287 -14.47 28.04 -46.32
N CYS A 288 -14.61 26.79 -45.88
CA CYS A 288 -13.65 25.74 -46.21
C CYS A 288 -14.03 25.07 -47.53
N LYS A 289 -13.13 25.09 -48.53
CA LYS A 289 -13.31 24.35 -49.80
C LYS A 289 -12.52 23.05 -49.77
N SER A 290 -13.08 22.00 -50.38
CA SER A 290 -12.32 20.77 -50.62
C SER A 290 -11.07 21.07 -51.46
N CYS A 291 -9.97 20.44 -51.08
CA CYS A 291 -8.66 20.51 -51.73
C CYS A 291 -8.40 19.32 -52.67
N GLY A 292 -9.40 18.48 -52.92
CA GLY A 292 -9.25 17.24 -53.68
C GLY A 292 -8.25 16.29 -53.00
N ASN A 293 -7.44 15.60 -53.80
CA ASN A 293 -6.54 14.53 -53.33
C ASN A 293 -5.36 15.03 -52.46
N PHE A 294 -5.17 16.35 -52.25
CA PHE A 294 -4.04 16.85 -51.48
C PHE A 294 -4.31 18.20 -50.78
N CYS A 295 -4.53 18.17 -49.47
CA CYS A 295 -4.62 19.36 -48.64
C CYS A 295 -3.26 19.80 -48.10
N VAL A 296 -2.86 21.02 -48.41
CA VAL A 296 -1.73 21.69 -47.73
C VAL A 296 -2.24 22.22 -46.38
N ARG A 297 -2.16 21.37 -45.34
CA ARG A 297 -2.26 21.81 -43.94
C ARG A 297 -0.86 22.03 -43.37
N ASN A 298 -0.54 23.32 -43.18
CA ASN A 298 0.68 23.82 -42.56
C ASN A 298 0.57 23.76 -41.03
N CYS A 299 1.62 23.30 -40.36
CA CYS A 299 1.68 23.19 -38.90
C CYS A 299 3.06 23.59 -38.37
N THR A 300 3.12 24.05 -37.12
CA THR A 300 4.36 24.51 -36.46
C THR A 300 4.46 23.90 -35.06
N VAL A 301 5.42 22.99 -34.88
CA VAL A 301 5.81 22.36 -33.60
C VAL A 301 7.33 22.23 -33.63
N PHE A 302 8.02 22.62 -32.55
CA PHE A 302 9.49 22.60 -32.47
C PHE A 302 10.07 21.28 -31.94
N GLU A 303 9.35 20.66 -31.00
CA GLU A 303 9.74 19.43 -30.32
C GLU A 303 8.49 18.66 -29.91
N ILE A 304 8.55 17.33 -29.99
CA ILE A 304 7.50 16.43 -29.52
C ILE A 304 7.96 15.80 -28.20
N ASN A 305 7.42 16.29 -27.08
CA ASN A 305 7.78 15.85 -25.72
C ASN A 305 6.58 15.56 -24.80
N ASN A 306 5.34 15.64 -25.30
CA ASN A 306 4.13 15.28 -24.57
C ASN A 306 2.97 14.96 -25.54
N GLN A 307 1.95 14.24 -25.06
CA GLN A 307 0.84 13.75 -25.88
C GLN A 307 0.00 14.88 -26.52
N ASN A 308 -0.14 16.04 -25.87
CA ASN A 308 -0.86 17.20 -26.43
C ASN A 308 -0.08 17.83 -27.61
N ALA A 309 1.26 17.80 -27.59
CA ALA A 309 2.06 18.21 -28.74
C ALA A 309 1.87 17.28 -29.95
N ILE A 310 1.65 15.98 -29.71
CA ILE A 310 1.39 15.00 -30.78
C ILE A 310 -0.01 15.20 -31.38
N THR A 311 -1.06 15.36 -30.55
CA THR A 311 -2.44 15.53 -31.05
C THR A 311 -2.64 16.84 -31.82
N ASN A 312 -1.87 17.89 -31.50
CA ASN A 312 -1.83 19.12 -32.30
C ASN A 312 -1.33 18.91 -33.74
N LEU A 313 -0.63 17.80 -34.04
CA LEU A 313 -0.16 17.45 -35.38
C LEU A 313 -1.14 16.58 -36.19
N TYR A 314 -2.32 16.24 -35.65
CA TYR A 314 -3.33 15.42 -36.33
C TYR A 314 -3.71 16.00 -37.71
N GLY A 315 -3.42 15.27 -38.79
CA GLY A 315 -3.77 15.69 -40.16
C GLY A 315 -2.87 16.77 -40.76
N CYS A 316 -1.73 17.07 -40.15
CA CYS A 316 -0.72 17.95 -40.72
C CYS A 316 -0.01 17.31 -41.92
N THR A 317 0.37 18.13 -42.91
CA THR A 317 1.04 17.65 -44.15
C THR A 317 2.38 18.35 -44.41
N HIS A 318 2.50 19.60 -43.96
CA HIS A 318 3.69 20.43 -44.10
C HIS A 318 4.07 20.96 -42.72
N VAL A 319 5.25 20.57 -42.22
CA VAL A 319 5.79 21.10 -40.96
C VAL A 319 6.70 22.27 -41.29
N LEU A 320 6.32 23.48 -40.85
CA LEU A 320 6.99 24.75 -41.13
C LEU A 320 7.86 25.21 -39.95
N SER A 321 8.52 24.24 -39.33
CA SER A 321 9.42 24.34 -38.18
C SER A 321 10.36 23.13 -38.17
N PRO A 322 11.42 23.12 -37.35
CA PRO A 322 12.20 21.90 -37.10
C PRO A 322 11.34 20.81 -36.47
N LEU A 323 11.50 19.56 -36.91
CA LEU A 323 10.82 18.42 -36.31
C LEU A 323 11.82 17.58 -35.50
N SER A 324 11.79 17.73 -34.18
CA SER A 324 12.60 16.95 -33.24
C SER A 324 11.75 15.90 -32.53
N ILE A 325 12.16 14.63 -32.62
CA ILE A 325 11.52 13.47 -32.00
C ILE A 325 12.54 12.83 -31.05
N VAL A 326 12.26 12.88 -29.74
CA VAL A 326 13.22 12.53 -28.69
C VAL A 326 12.54 11.81 -27.54
N GLY A 327 13.11 10.70 -27.08
CA GLY A 327 12.76 10.07 -25.80
C GLY A 327 11.38 9.45 -25.70
N LEU A 328 10.84 8.89 -26.80
CA LEU A 328 9.62 8.06 -26.78
C LEU A 328 9.81 6.86 -25.83
N ARG A 329 8.90 6.65 -24.86
CA ARG A 329 9.06 5.68 -23.76
C ARG A 329 8.18 4.44 -23.90
N THR A 330 7.06 4.57 -24.62
CA THR A 330 6.00 3.54 -24.68
C THR A 330 5.53 3.27 -26.11
N GLU A 331 5.02 2.06 -26.33
CA GLU A 331 4.36 1.68 -27.59
C GLU A 331 3.13 2.55 -27.90
N GLN A 332 2.40 2.95 -26.86
CA GLN A 332 1.21 3.79 -27.01
C GLN A 332 1.57 5.19 -27.52
N GLU A 333 2.67 5.78 -27.08
CA GLU A 333 3.21 7.03 -27.65
C GLU A 333 3.60 6.84 -29.12
N LEU A 334 4.20 5.71 -29.50
CA LEU A 334 4.56 5.41 -30.88
C LEU A 334 3.33 5.25 -31.79
N GLU A 335 2.26 4.61 -31.32
CA GLU A 335 0.99 4.53 -32.07
C GLU A 335 0.30 5.89 -32.19
N VAL A 336 0.26 6.68 -31.12
CA VAL A 336 -0.26 8.05 -31.19
C VAL A 336 0.60 8.90 -32.14
N LEU A 337 1.93 8.73 -32.17
CA LEU A 337 2.83 9.38 -33.11
C LEU A 337 2.52 8.98 -34.57
N LYS A 338 2.46 7.67 -34.87
CA LYS A 338 2.08 7.12 -36.18
C LYS A 338 0.74 7.70 -36.66
N GLN A 339 -0.29 7.65 -35.81
CA GLN A 339 -1.64 8.12 -36.16
C GLN A 339 -1.70 9.60 -36.52
N ASN A 340 -0.91 10.45 -35.85
CA ASN A 340 -0.89 11.89 -36.07
C ASN A 340 0.04 12.30 -37.23
N LEU A 341 1.23 11.72 -37.33
CA LEU A 341 2.25 12.10 -38.32
C LEU A 341 2.08 11.45 -39.71
N LYS A 342 1.24 10.42 -39.87
CA LYS A 342 1.12 9.65 -41.13
C LYS A 342 0.87 10.45 -42.41
N TRP A 343 0.33 11.66 -42.30
CA TRP A 343 0.05 12.55 -43.44
C TRP A 343 1.19 13.54 -43.77
N VAL A 344 2.23 13.65 -42.93
CA VAL A 344 3.35 14.57 -43.13
C VAL A 344 4.15 14.17 -44.37
N ARG A 345 4.20 15.08 -45.35
CA ARG A 345 4.85 14.89 -46.65
C ARG A 345 6.07 15.78 -46.85
N TYR A 346 6.09 16.93 -46.20
CA TYR A 346 7.10 17.98 -46.31
C TYR A 346 7.50 18.50 -44.93
N ILE A 347 8.82 18.59 -44.70
CA ILE A 347 9.42 19.26 -43.53
C ILE A 347 10.29 20.40 -44.09
N ARG A 348 10.06 21.65 -43.66
CA ARG A 348 10.77 22.82 -44.18
C ARG A 348 12.23 22.90 -43.71
N ASP A 349 12.44 22.60 -42.44
CA ASP A 349 13.73 22.77 -41.77
C ASP A 349 14.44 21.40 -41.68
N TYR A 350 14.99 21.04 -40.51
CA TYR A 350 15.61 19.73 -40.27
C TYR A 350 14.66 18.73 -39.59
N LEU A 351 14.95 17.44 -39.79
CA LEU A 351 14.39 16.32 -39.03
C LEU A 351 15.49 15.77 -38.09
N GLN A 352 15.17 15.65 -36.81
CA GLN A 352 16.02 15.01 -35.81
C GLN A 352 15.27 13.86 -35.12
N ILE A 353 15.93 12.71 -35.04
CA ILE A 353 15.44 11.51 -34.37
C ILE A 353 16.57 11.01 -33.47
N SER A 354 16.45 11.19 -32.16
CA SER A 354 17.56 10.89 -31.24
C SER A 354 17.12 10.38 -29.88
N ASN A 355 17.89 9.45 -29.30
CA ASN A 355 17.59 8.78 -28.04
C ASN A 355 16.16 8.16 -28.03
N ASN A 356 15.73 7.61 -29.17
CA ASN A 356 14.52 6.79 -29.29
C ASN A 356 14.95 5.34 -29.44
N ARG A 357 15.36 4.73 -28.33
CA ARG A 357 15.81 3.33 -28.31
C ARG A 357 14.69 2.39 -28.79
N ASN A 358 13.43 2.71 -28.46
CA ASN A 358 12.19 2.01 -28.80
C ASN A 358 11.82 1.91 -30.31
N LEU A 359 12.74 2.20 -31.23
CA LEU A 359 12.45 2.46 -32.64
C LEU A 359 13.18 1.49 -33.58
N LYS A 360 12.46 0.58 -34.25
CA LYS A 360 13.06 -0.35 -35.26
C LYS A 360 13.39 0.31 -36.59
N ASP A 361 12.56 1.26 -37.00
CA ASP A 361 12.51 1.86 -38.34
C ASP A 361 11.83 3.24 -38.32
N LEU A 362 11.85 3.95 -39.46
CA LEU A 362 11.31 5.32 -39.59
C LEU A 362 9.98 5.38 -40.38
N ASN A 363 9.30 4.25 -40.58
CA ASN A 363 8.07 4.17 -41.39
C ASN A 363 6.85 4.83 -40.73
N PHE A 364 6.97 5.38 -39.51
CA PHE A 364 5.95 6.26 -38.89
C PHE A 364 5.74 7.59 -39.65
N LEU A 365 6.62 7.91 -40.61
CA LEU A 365 6.49 9.01 -41.58
C LEU A 365 6.28 8.48 -43.04
N PRO A 366 5.27 7.63 -43.32
CA PRO A 366 5.15 6.90 -44.59
C PRO A 366 4.81 7.81 -45.79
N SER A 367 4.23 8.99 -45.52
CA SER A 367 3.93 10.01 -46.54
C SER A 367 5.10 10.94 -46.85
N LEU A 368 6.21 10.88 -46.11
CA LEU A 368 7.31 11.84 -46.24
C LEU A 368 8.00 11.72 -47.61
N ARG A 369 8.13 12.84 -48.33
CA ARG A 369 8.79 12.91 -49.65
C ARG A 369 9.84 14.02 -49.75
N VAL A 370 9.79 15.03 -48.88
CA VAL A 370 10.76 16.15 -48.89
C VAL A 370 11.16 16.57 -47.47
N ILE A 371 12.47 16.68 -47.24
CA ILE A 371 13.05 17.46 -46.15
C ILE A 371 13.86 18.60 -46.81
N ASP A 372 13.40 19.84 -46.65
CA ASP A 372 13.79 20.97 -47.51
C ASP A 372 15.00 21.77 -46.99
N GLY A 373 15.30 21.67 -45.69
CA GLY A 373 16.55 22.12 -45.09
C GLY A 373 16.79 23.63 -45.04
N GLN A 374 15.74 24.45 -45.06
CA GLN A 374 15.87 25.92 -44.98
C GLN A 374 16.56 26.39 -43.69
N ASN A 375 16.43 25.60 -42.61
CA ASN A 375 17.28 25.67 -41.42
C ASN A 375 17.85 24.27 -41.13
N THR A 376 19.10 24.20 -40.66
CA THR A 376 19.81 22.95 -40.33
C THR A 376 20.30 22.96 -38.88
N ARG A 377 20.58 21.78 -38.30
CA ARG A 377 21.21 21.63 -36.98
C ARG A 377 22.57 20.97 -37.17
N ALA A 378 23.65 21.58 -36.66
CA ALA A 378 25.02 21.14 -36.91
C ALA A 378 25.36 20.93 -38.42
N ASN A 379 24.84 21.81 -39.28
CA ASN A 379 24.90 21.73 -40.75
C ASN A 379 24.21 20.49 -41.38
N LYS A 380 23.38 19.79 -40.60
CA LYS A 380 22.61 18.61 -41.02
C LYS A 380 21.13 18.90 -41.21
N THR A 381 20.56 18.25 -42.23
CA THR A 381 19.12 18.28 -42.53
C THR A 381 18.39 17.07 -41.96
N LEU A 382 19.09 15.95 -41.83
CA LEU A 382 18.63 14.74 -41.15
C LEU A 382 19.69 14.33 -40.13
N LEU A 383 19.30 14.21 -38.86
CA LEU A 383 20.14 13.70 -37.77
C LEU A 383 19.47 12.46 -37.16
N VAL A 384 20.20 11.35 -37.12
CA VAL A 384 19.76 10.08 -36.53
C VAL A 384 20.88 9.54 -35.63
N TYR A 385 20.74 9.71 -34.32
CA TYR A 385 21.78 9.31 -33.36
C TYR A 385 21.25 8.76 -32.03
N GLU A 386 22.02 7.89 -31.37
CA GLU A 386 21.63 7.22 -30.10
C GLU A 386 20.35 6.34 -30.20
N ASN A 387 20.00 5.87 -31.40
CA ASN A 387 18.83 4.98 -31.59
C ASN A 387 19.30 3.52 -31.71
N ARG A 388 19.79 2.94 -30.60
CA ARG A 388 20.52 1.65 -30.57
C ARG A 388 19.85 0.51 -31.33
N ASN A 389 18.53 0.39 -31.26
CA ASN A 389 17.77 -0.72 -31.85
C ASN A 389 17.17 -0.42 -33.23
N LEU A 390 17.57 0.70 -33.85
CA LEU A 390 17.23 1.05 -35.22
C LEU A 390 17.94 0.08 -36.19
N LYS A 391 17.16 -0.73 -36.91
CA LYS A 391 17.66 -1.75 -37.86
C LYS A 391 17.52 -1.31 -39.31
N LYS A 392 16.55 -0.43 -39.60
CA LYS A 392 16.21 0.08 -40.94
C LYS A 392 15.90 1.57 -40.90
N LEU A 393 15.82 2.18 -42.08
CA LEU A 393 15.37 3.57 -42.25
C LEU A 393 13.95 3.63 -42.83
N TRP A 394 13.80 3.54 -44.15
CA TRP A 394 12.49 3.54 -44.81
C TRP A 394 12.38 2.38 -45.81
N ASP A 395 11.34 1.56 -45.64
CA ASP A 395 11.00 0.46 -46.52
C ASP A 395 10.33 0.95 -47.81
N GLY A 396 10.62 0.29 -48.94
CA GLY A 396 10.01 0.56 -50.24
C GLY A 396 10.76 1.54 -51.15
N ASP A 397 10.44 1.48 -52.43
CA ASP A 397 11.19 2.14 -53.52
C ASP A 397 10.60 3.51 -53.90
N TYR A 398 10.29 4.36 -52.90
CA TYR A 398 9.78 5.71 -53.12
C TYR A 398 10.84 6.79 -52.95
N SER A 399 10.75 7.84 -53.76
CA SER A 399 11.70 8.96 -53.75
C SER A 399 11.50 9.89 -52.54
N LEU A 400 12.36 9.73 -51.54
CA LEU A 400 12.57 10.70 -50.47
C LEU A 400 13.68 11.68 -50.89
N LYS A 401 13.34 12.95 -51.08
CA LYS A 401 14.32 14.02 -51.34
C LYS A 401 14.74 14.68 -50.03
N ILE A 402 16.04 14.81 -49.81
CA ILE A 402 16.62 15.54 -48.68
C ILE A 402 17.55 16.61 -49.27
N ASN A 403 17.33 17.89 -48.93
CA ASN A 403 18.20 18.97 -49.35
C ASN A 403 19.26 19.24 -48.27
N GLY A 404 20.54 18.99 -48.57
CA GLY A 404 21.66 19.24 -47.64
C GLY A 404 22.37 17.95 -47.24
N THR A 405 22.85 17.85 -45.99
CA THR A 405 23.69 16.72 -45.54
C THR A 405 23.07 15.93 -44.39
N ILE A 406 23.43 14.66 -44.30
CA ILE A 406 22.96 13.70 -43.28
C ILE A 406 23.98 13.56 -42.14
N GLY A 407 23.52 13.14 -40.96
CA GLY A 407 24.35 12.80 -39.80
C GLY A 407 23.89 11.51 -39.12
N PHE A 408 24.79 10.53 -38.97
CA PHE A 408 24.52 9.22 -38.35
C PHE A 408 25.66 8.77 -37.41
N SER A 409 25.35 8.57 -36.12
CA SER A 409 26.25 7.96 -35.14
C SER A 409 25.47 7.16 -34.11
N ASP A 410 26.10 6.14 -33.53
CA ASP A 410 25.61 5.48 -32.31
C ASP A 410 24.25 4.78 -32.52
N ASN A 411 24.15 4.09 -33.66
CA ASN A 411 23.03 3.24 -34.06
C ASN A 411 23.55 1.80 -34.28
N ASP A 412 23.81 1.08 -33.18
CA ASP A 412 24.57 -0.18 -33.13
C ASP A 412 24.13 -1.23 -34.18
N LYS A 413 22.82 -1.36 -34.41
CA LYS A 413 22.20 -2.37 -35.28
C LYS A 413 21.95 -1.92 -36.72
N LEU A 414 22.27 -0.67 -37.08
CA LEU A 414 22.06 -0.13 -38.43
C LEU A 414 23.29 -0.43 -39.32
N CYS A 415 23.31 -1.58 -40.00
CA CYS A 415 24.40 -1.94 -40.93
C CYS A 415 24.64 -0.79 -41.95
N LEU A 416 25.91 -0.41 -42.17
CA LEU A 416 26.31 0.74 -43.02
C LEU A 416 25.76 0.69 -44.45
N SER A 417 25.37 -0.49 -44.94
CA SER A 417 24.66 -0.72 -46.20
C SER A 417 23.34 0.06 -46.30
N GLU A 418 22.56 0.17 -45.22
CA GLU A 418 21.28 0.89 -45.21
C GLU A 418 21.47 2.40 -45.35
N ILE A 419 22.48 2.96 -44.67
CA ILE A 419 22.84 4.38 -44.77
C ILE A 419 23.34 4.68 -46.20
N GLY A 420 24.18 3.81 -46.77
CA GLY A 420 24.60 3.89 -48.17
C GLY A 420 23.44 3.78 -49.17
N ALA A 421 22.46 2.92 -48.90
CA ALA A 421 21.26 2.77 -49.72
C ALA A 421 20.34 4.01 -49.66
N LEU A 422 20.16 4.63 -48.48
CA LEU A 422 19.47 5.91 -48.37
C LEU A 422 20.23 7.02 -49.11
N ALA A 423 21.53 7.15 -48.90
CA ALA A 423 22.36 8.16 -49.55
C ALA A 423 22.30 8.05 -51.09
N LYS A 424 22.31 6.81 -51.62
CA LYS A 424 22.10 6.52 -53.05
C LYS A 424 20.69 6.88 -53.54
N ARG A 425 19.63 6.53 -52.77
CA ARG A 425 18.23 6.89 -53.11
C ARG A 425 17.97 8.41 -53.08
N ALA A 426 18.57 9.12 -52.13
CA ALA A 426 18.42 10.57 -51.94
C ALA A 426 19.40 11.41 -52.79
N ASN A 427 20.36 10.79 -53.47
CA ASN A 427 21.47 11.43 -54.20
C ASN A 427 22.32 12.39 -53.34
N ILE A 428 22.80 11.89 -52.19
CA ILE A 428 23.63 12.62 -51.22
C ILE A 428 24.99 11.94 -51.06
N SER A 429 26.06 12.75 -50.98
CA SER A 429 27.38 12.34 -50.53
C SER A 429 27.61 12.71 -49.05
N TYR A 430 28.37 11.87 -48.34
CA TYR A 430 28.74 12.08 -46.94
C TYR A 430 30.19 11.63 -46.68
N SER A 431 30.79 12.11 -45.60
CA SER A 431 32.14 11.75 -45.15
C SER A 431 32.13 10.91 -43.87
N ASN A 432 33.28 10.35 -43.49
CA ASN A 432 33.47 9.60 -42.24
C ASN A 432 33.31 10.45 -40.96
N ARG A 433 33.16 11.78 -41.08
CA ARG A 433 32.78 12.68 -39.96
C ARG A 433 31.27 12.88 -39.86
N ASP A 434 30.55 12.56 -40.93
CA ASP A 434 29.10 12.71 -41.04
C ASP A 434 28.38 11.38 -40.72
N VAL A 435 29.02 10.26 -41.07
CA VAL A 435 28.59 8.91 -40.71
C VAL A 435 29.75 8.19 -40.02
N SER A 436 29.60 7.91 -38.72
CA SER A 436 30.59 7.19 -37.93
C SER A 436 30.70 5.73 -38.41
N GLN A 437 31.86 5.33 -38.91
CA GLN A 437 32.09 3.93 -39.33
C GLN A 437 32.23 2.98 -38.13
N ASN A 438 32.52 3.50 -36.94
CA ASN A 438 32.82 2.70 -35.74
C ASN A 438 31.64 2.62 -34.76
N SER A 439 30.55 3.36 -34.98
CA SER A 439 29.33 3.33 -34.15
C SER A 439 28.02 3.20 -34.94
N ASN A 440 28.07 2.65 -36.16
CA ASN A 440 26.90 2.18 -36.87
C ASN A 440 27.18 0.77 -37.44
N GLY A 441 26.32 -0.21 -37.17
CA GLY A 441 26.36 -1.50 -37.87
C GLY A 441 27.44 -2.49 -37.44
N VAL A 442 27.67 -2.64 -36.14
CA VAL A 442 28.78 -3.42 -35.57
C VAL A 442 28.58 -4.95 -35.69
N LEU A 443 27.37 -5.41 -36.05
CA LEU A 443 26.88 -6.78 -35.79
C LEU A 443 26.53 -7.61 -37.04
N CYS A 444 27.16 -7.37 -38.20
CA CYS A 444 26.82 -7.99 -39.50
C CYS A 444 27.78 -9.19 -39.87
N SER A 445 27.31 -10.18 -40.66
CA SER A 445 27.60 -11.65 -40.65
C SER A 445 29.06 -12.20 -40.82
N ILE A 446 29.24 -13.54 -40.74
CA ILE A 446 30.52 -14.29 -40.50
C ILE A 446 30.65 -15.57 -41.39
N PRO A 447 31.86 -16.00 -41.85
CA PRO A 447 32.08 -17.27 -42.59
C PRO A 447 32.12 -18.54 -41.71
N LYS A 448 31.84 -19.73 -42.26
CA LYS A 448 31.85 -21.03 -41.55
C LYS A 448 33.10 -21.91 -41.84
N ASP A 449 33.45 -22.81 -40.92
CA ASP A 449 34.58 -23.76 -40.91
C ASP A 449 34.16 -25.08 -40.24
N GLU A 450 33.93 -26.12 -41.04
CA GLU A 450 33.37 -27.40 -40.58
C GLU A 450 34.42 -28.39 -40.02
N SER A 451 35.70 -28.02 -40.00
CA SER A 451 36.80 -28.98 -39.73
C SER A 451 37.09 -29.22 -38.24
N VAL A 452 36.49 -28.45 -37.33
CA VAL A 452 36.65 -28.60 -35.87
C VAL A 452 35.53 -29.46 -35.29
N LYS A 453 35.89 -30.45 -34.47
CA LYS A 453 34.96 -31.33 -33.74
C LYS A 453 34.93 -30.95 -32.27
N VAL A 454 33.75 -31.07 -31.65
CA VAL A 454 33.53 -30.79 -30.22
C VAL A 454 32.97 -32.03 -29.54
N ASN A 455 33.48 -32.34 -28.34
CA ASN A 455 32.99 -33.39 -27.47
C ASN A 455 32.28 -32.77 -26.26
N VAL A 456 31.09 -33.28 -25.93
CA VAL A 456 30.31 -32.88 -24.75
C VAL A 456 30.64 -33.82 -23.58
N THR A 457 30.96 -33.27 -22.41
CA THR A 457 31.35 -34.01 -21.21
C THR A 457 30.78 -33.35 -19.94
N GLN A 458 30.82 -34.06 -18.80
CA GLN A 458 30.45 -33.53 -17.47
C GLN A 458 29.04 -32.87 -17.43
N ILE A 459 28.01 -33.59 -17.89
CA ILE A 459 26.64 -33.08 -17.93
C ILE A 459 25.97 -33.18 -16.55
N ASN A 460 25.56 -32.04 -16.00
CA ASN A 460 24.77 -31.90 -14.77
C ASN A 460 23.45 -31.17 -15.08
N SER A 461 22.69 -30.77 -14.05
CA SER A 461 21.47 -29.95 -14.22
C SER A 461 21.77 -28.51 -14.65
N THR A 462 22.88 -27.92 -14.19
CA THR A 462 23.22 -26.50 -14.45
C THR A 462 24.56 -26.27 -15.14
N ASN A 463 25.33 -27.31 -15.47
CA ASN A 463 26.65 -27.16 -16.11
C ASN A 463 27.01 -28.33 -17.04
N VAL A 464 27.82 -28.01 -18.06
CA VAL A 464 28.29 -28.91 -19.13
C VAL A 464 29.67 -28.45 -19.62
N THR A 465 30.60 -29.37 -19.89
CA THR A 465 31.95 -29.05 -20.39
C THR A 465 32.13 -29.48 -21.85
N LEU A 466 32.44 -28.52 -22.71
CA LEU A 466 32.76 -28.71 -24.14
C LEU A 466 34.29 -28.74 -24.35
N VAL A 467 34.79 -29.66 -25.18
CA VAL A 467 36.22 -29.82 -25.48
C VAL A 467 36.43 -30.04 -26.98
N TRP A 468 37.42 -29.37 -27.56
CA TRP A 468 37.81 -29.50 -28.97
C TRP A 468 39.34 -29.58 -29.13
N GLU A 469 39.83 -29.79 -30.35
CA GLU A 469 41.27 -29.84 -30.64
C GLU A 469 41.87 -28.44 -30.79
N LYS A 470 43.20 -28.30 -30.65
CA LYS A 470 43.92 -27.03 -30.79
C LYS A 470 44.68 -26.99 -32.12
N ARG A 471 44.57 -25.89 -32.89
CA ARG A 471 45.43 -25.64 -34.07
C ARG A 471 46.74 -24.95 -33.68
N ASP A 472 47.75 -25.12 -34.51
CA ASP A 472 49.10 -24.54 -34.33
C ASP A 472 49.28 -23.12 -34.91
N GLU A 473 48.25 -22.55 -35.55
CA GLU A 473 48.28 -21.16 -36.03
C GLU A 473 48.19 -20.15 -34.86
N SER A 474 48.50 -18.88 -35.14
CA SER A 474 48.41 -17.77 -34.16
C SER A 474 46.95 -17.32 -33.93
N ILE A 475 46.15 -18.25 -33.40
CA ILE A 475 44.80 -18.00 -32.87
C ILE A 475 44.88 -16.92 -31.78
N LEU A 476 43.97 -15.96 -31.85
CA LEU A 476 43.79 -14.95 -30.81
C LEU A 476 42.90 -15.48 -29.69
N TYR A 477 41.73 -16.02 -30.02
CA TYR A 477 40.78 -16.64 -29.08
C TYR A 477 39.68 -17.43 -29.82
N TYR A 478 38.88 -18.17 -29.05
CA TYR A 478 37.62 -18.78 -29.46
C TYR A 478 36.44 -18.10 -28.75
N THR A 479 35.25 -18.16 -29.34
CA THR A 479 33.99 -17.72 -28.73
C THR A 479 32.94 -18.81 -28.94
N VAL A 480 32.56 -19.50 -27.87
CA VAL A 480 31.47 -20.48 -27.86
C VAL A 480 30.15 -19.72 -27.75
N TYR A 481 29.22 -20.00 -28.65
CA TYR A 481 27.84 -19.52 -28.63
C TYR A 481 26.92 -20.67 -28.21
N TYR A 482 25.97 -20.44 -27.29
CA TYR A 482 24.97 -21.44 -26.92
C TYR A 482 23.60 -20.83 -26.57
N THR A 483 22.50 -21.54 -26.85
CA THR A 483 21.12 -21.10 -26.56
C THR A 483 20.19 -22.28 -26.31
N ASP A 484 19.17 -22.08 -25.49
CA ASP A 484 18.02 -22.98 -25.32
C ASP A 484 16.89 -22.71 -26.34
N GLN A 485 16.99 -21.61 -27.11
CA GLN A 485 15.93 -21.11 -27.98
C GLN A 485 16.33 -21.10 -29.47
N TYR A 486 16.80 -22.24 -29.99
CA TYR A 486 17.11 -22.37 -31.42
C TYR A 486 15.95 -22.97 -32.22
N ASN A 487 15.52 -22.27 -33.26
CA ASN A 487 14.50 -22.75 -34.19
C ASN A 487 15.11 -23.16 -35.54
N MET A 488 15.30 -24.46 -35.74
CA MET A 488 15.99 -25.03 -36.91
C MET A 488 15.36 -24.69 -38.28
N THR A 489 14.10 -24.23 -38.32
CA THR A 489 13.40 -23.89 -39.57
C THR A 489 13.46 -22.41 -39.94
N ALA A 490 14.03 -21.56 -39.06
CA ALA A 490 13.81 -20.11 -39.13
C ALA A 490 14.87 -19.32 -39.90
N ASP A 491 16.15 -19.75 -39.94
CA ASP A 491 17.19 -18.89 -40.54
C ASP A 491 18.39 -19.58 -41.20
N ASN A 492 18.94 -18.86 -42.19
CA ASN A 492 20.26 -19.09 -42.81
C ASN A 492 21.23 -17.93 -42.53
N ASP A 493 20.76 -16.78 -42.03
CA ASP A 493 21.60 -15.64 -41.67
C ASP A 493 21.80 -15.58 -40.15
N VAL A 494 23.06 -15.65 -39.73
CA VAL A 494 23.44 -15.79 -38.31
C VAL A 494 23.17 -14.50 -37.51
N CYS A 495 22.85 -13.40 -38.18
CA CYS A 495 22.57 -12.10 -37.55
C CYS A 495 21.21 -11.97 -36.83
N THR A 496 20.34 -12.99 -36.85
CA THR A 496 19.12 -13.02 -36.02
C THR A 496 19.32 -13.64 -34.64
N ALA A 497 20.56 -14.02 -34.30
CA ALA A 497 20.98 -14.71 -33.08
C ALA A 497 20.90 -13.87 -31.75
N SER A 498 19.84 -13.11 -31.50
CA SER A 498 19.69 -12.27 -30.30
C SER A 498 19.69 -13.04 -28.97
N ASN A 499 19.40 -14.34 -28.99
CA ASN A 499 19.16 -15.15 -27.79
C ASN A 499 20.33 -16.10 -27.45
N TRP A 500 21.49 -15.94 -28.10
CA TRP A 500 22.67 -16.77 -27.87
C TRP A 500 23.62 -16.16 -26.82
N ILE A 501 24.00 -16.98 -25.85
CA ILE A 501 24.94 -16.66 -24.77
C ILE A 501 26.36 -16.94 -25.27
N THR A 502 27.31 -16.05 -24.97
CA THR A 502 28.71 -16.15 -25.45
C THR A 502 29.68 -16.47 -24.32
N PHE A 503 30.64 -17.36 -24.59
CA PHE A 503 31.75 -17.70 -23.69
C PHE A 503 33.08 -17.64 -24.46
N ILE A 504 33.94 -16.69 -24.09
CA ILE A 504 35.25 -16.48 -24.74
C ILE A 504 36.33 -17.29 -24.01
N THR A 505 37.19 -17.97 -24.77
CA THR A 505 38.28 -18.79 -24.22
C THR A 505 39.52 -18.80 -25.11
N PHE A 506 40.69 -18.88 -24.48
CA PHE A 506 42.00 -19.06 -25.13
C PHE A 506 42.42 -20.53 -25.21
N ASN A 507 41.69 -21.42 -24.53
CA ASN A 507 41.90 -22.87 -24.50
C ASN A 507 40.92 -23.56 -25.44
N SER A 508 41.25 -24.77 -25.91
CA SER A 508 40.30 -25.60 -26.68
C SER A 508 39.27 -26.32 -25.80
N SER A 509 38.77 -25.63 -24.79
CA SER A 509 37.68 -26.09 -23.92
C SER A 509 36.92 -24.92 -23.29
N ALA A 510 35.66 -25.17 -22.99
CA ALA A 510 34.76 -24.25 -22.31
C ALA A 510 33.87 -25.00 -21.32
N GLN A 511 33.78 -24.49 -20.09
CA GLN A 511 32.83 -24.98 -19.10
C GLN A 511 31.62 -24.04 -19.08
N LEU A 512 30.49 -24.52 -19.59
CA LEU A 512 29.22 -23.82 -19.55
C LEU A 512 28.58 -24.02 -18.18
N ILE A 513 28.13 -22.94 -17.56
CA ILE A 513 27.58 -22.92 -16.21
C ILE A 513 26.28 -22.13 -16.18
N ASN A 514 25.46 -22.37 -15.15
CA ASN A 514 24.16 -21.73 -14.91
C ASN A 514 23.15 -21.92 -16.06
N LEU A 515 23.28 -23.06 -16.74
CA LEU A 515 22.28 -23.59 -17.67
C LEU A 515 20.97 -23.89 -16.90
N THR A 516 19.83 -23.80 -17.57
CA THR A 516 18.56 -24.23 -16.98
C THR A 516 18.47 -25.77 -16.96
N ALA A 517 17.84 -26.32 -15.91
CA ALA A 517 17.70 -27.75 -15.71
C ALA A 517 16.62 -28.37 -16.61
N PHE A 518 16.85 -29.62 -17.02
CA PHE A 518 16.04 -30.41 -17.97
C PHE A 518 15.92 -29.84 -19.40
N THR A 519 16.71 -28.83 -19.75
CA THR A 519 16.59 -28.06 -20.99
C THR A 519 17.58 -28.52 -22.06
N THR A 520 17.13 -28.56 -23.31
CA THR A 520 17.98 -28.81 -24.48
C THR A 520 18.64 -27.53 -24.95
N TYR A 521 19.97 -27.52 -25.00
CA TYR A 521 20.80 -26.43 -25.49
C TYR A 521 21.43 -26.77 -26.84
N TYR A 522 21.53 -25.76 -27.69
CA TYR A 522 22.19 -25.74 -28.98
C TYR A 522 23.47 -24.91 -28.86
N TYR A 523 24.56 -25.29 -29.52
CA TYR A 523 25.85 -24.61 -29.43
C TYR A 523 26.66 -24.62 -30.73
N TYR A 524 27.51 -23.63 -30.93
CA TYR A 524 28.58 -23.60 -31.95
C TYR A 524 29.79 -22.78 -31.46
N ILE A 525 30.91 -22.80 -32.19
CA ILE A 525 32.16 -22.14 -31.79
C ILE A 525 32.68 -21.25 -32.93
N GLN A 526 32.94 -19.98 -32.63
CA GLN A 526 33.66 -19.06 -33.50
C GLN A 526 35.15 -19.01 -33.16
N ILE A 527 36.00 -18.84 -34.17
CA ILE A 527 37.46 -18.87 -34.11
C ILE A 527 37.99 -17.54 -34.66
N TYR A 528 38.92 -16.90 -33.95
CA TYR A 528 39.54 -15.63 -34.33
C TYR A 528 41.04 -15.83 -34.58
N VAL A 529 41.51 -15.53 -35.79
CA VAL A 529 42.90 -15.70 -36.22
C VAL A 529 43.35 -14.45 -36.97
N GLN A 530 44.08 -13.57 -36.28
CA GLN A 530 44.51 -12.26 -36.81
C GLN A 530 43.30 -11.49 -37.39
N ASP A 531 43.34 -11.07 -38.65
CA ASP A 531 42.26 -10.33 -39.34
C ASP A 531 41.11 -11.23 -39.84
N LYS A 532 41.07 -12.52 -39.48
CA LYS A 532 40.07 -13.51 -39.95
C LYS A 532 39.20 -14.05 -38.82
N LYS A 533 37.92 -14.27 -39.16
CA LYS A 533 36.88 -14.89 -38.32
C LYS A 533 36.26 -16.09 -39.05
N SER A 534 36.02 -17.21 -38.36
CA SER A 534 35.25 -18.36 -38.86
C SER A 534 34.42 -19.05 -37.77
N GLU A 535 33.40 -19.85 -38.10
CA GLU A 535 32.52 -20.52 -37.11
C GLU A 535 32.18 -21.99 -37.44
N THR A 536 31.98 -22.84 -36.43
CA THR A 536 31.55 -24.25 -36.62
C THR A 536 30.06 -24.38 -36.94
N LYS A 537 29.63 -25.59 -37.31
CA LYS A 537 28.21 -25.99 -37.29
C LYS A 537 27.61 -25.93 -35.88
N VAL A 538 26.27 -25.90 -35.83
CA VAL A 538 25.47 -26.00 -34.60
C VAL A 538 25.26 -27.48 -34.23
N GLU A 539 25.43 -27.81 -32.95
CA GLU A 539 25.17 -29.12 -32.33
C GLU A 539 24.37 -28.97 -31.02
N THR A 540 24.00 -30.06 -30.34
CA THR A 540 23.10 -30.04 -29.17
C THR A 540 23.57 -30.89 -27.98
N PHE A 541 23.07 -30.53 -26.79
CA PHE A 541 23.08 -31.35 -25.57
C PHE A 541 21.83 -31.05 -24.72
N GLN A 542 21.53 -31.87 -23.71
CA GLN A 542 20.45 -31.61 -22.74
C GLN A 542 21.00 -31.68 -21.31
N THR A 543 20.54 -30.81 -20.42
CA THR A 543 20.87 -30.84 -18.99
C THR A 543 20.02 -31.85 -18.22
N LEU A 544 20.49 -32.27 -17.05
CA LEU A 544 19.70 -33.14 -16.16
C LEU A 544 18.55 -32.39 -15.48
N ALA A 545 17.52 -33.12 -15.03
CA ALA A 545 16.45 -32.56 -14.20
C ALA A 545 16.93 -32.17 -12.80
N ASP A 546 16.20 -31.26 -12.15
CA ASP A 546 16.44 -30.84 -10.77
C ASP A 546 15.11 -30.61 -10.03
N ASP A 547 15.15 -29.98 -8.85
CA ASP A 547 13.98 -29.64 -8.06
C ASP A 547 13.08 -28.59 -8.76
N PRO A 548 11.74 -28.72 -8.76
CA PRO A 548 10.82 -27.75 -9.38
C PRO A 548 10.77 -26.40 -8.64
N GLU A 549 10.23 -25.36 -9.30
CA GLU A 549 9.91 -24.10 -8.61
C GLU A 549 8.76 -24.27 -7.59
N ALA A 550 8.57 -23.25 -6.75
CA ALA A 550 7.49 -23.23 -5.78
C ALA A 550 6.10 -23.23 -6.46
N VAL A 551 5.11 -23.74 -5.72
CA VAL A 551 3.70 -23.75 -6.13
C VAL A 551 3.20 -22.31 -6.25
N LYS A 552 2.28 -22.04 -7.20
CA LYS A 552 1.66 -20.72 -7.34
C LYS A 552 0.29 -20.69 -6.66
N ASP A 553 -0.06 -19.53 -6.12
CA ASP A 553 -1.40 -19.18 -5.63
C ASP A 553 -2.07 -20.31 -4.81
N PHE A 554 -1.31 -20.89 -3.88
CA PHE A 554 -1.83 -21.83 -2.88
C PHE A 554 -2.88 -21.12 -2.01
N ILE A 555 -3.98 -21.80 -1.71
CA ILE A 555 -5.27 -21.22 -1.34
C ILE A 555 -6.03 -22.21 -0.43
N ALA A 556 -6.86 -21.75 0.53
CA ALA A 556 -7.68 -22.66 1.35
C ALA A 556 -8.91 -22.08 2.07
N GLN A 557 -10.01 -22.85 2.11
CA GLN A 557 -11.32 -22.44 2.65
C GLN A 557 -11.80 -23.39 3.77
N ALA A 558 -12.35 -22.88 4.87
CA ALA A 558 -13.06 -23.68 5.85
C ALA A 558 -14.47 -24.07 5.35
N ILE A 559 -14.76 -25.37 5.25
CA ILE A 559 -16.06 -25.87 4.78
C ILE A 559 -17.02 -26.02 5.97
N ASP A 560 -16.55 -26.70 7.03
CA ASP A 560 -17.33 -26.96 8.23
C ASP A 560 -16.42 -27.05 9.47
N HIS A 561 -16.93 -27.59 10.58
CA HIS A 561 -16.18 -27.77 11.83
C HIS A 561 -15.22 -28.98 11.81
N HIS A 562 -15.07 -29.67 10.67
CA HIS A 562 -14.22 -30.85 10.50
C HIS A 562 -13.43 -30.89 9.17
N SER A 563 -13.55 -29.90 8.28
CA SER A 563 -12.96 -29.96 6.94
C SER A 563 -12.62 -28.61 6.30
N ILE A 564 -11.54 -28.62 5.51
CA ILE A 564 -10.95 -27.48 4.80
C ILE A 564 -10.68 -27.89 3.34
N ARG A 565 -11.03 -27.04 2.38
CA ARG A 565 -10.62 -27.15 0.97
C ARG A 565 -9.25 -26.50 0.79
N LEU A 566 -8.42 -27.07 -0.08
CA LEU A 566 -7.18 -26.48 -0.57
C LEU A 566 -7.26 -26.32 -2.10
N ILE A 567 -6.70 -25.25 -2.68
CA ILE A 567 -6.54 -25.03 -4.14
C ILE A 567 -5.14 -24.45 -4.38
N TRP A 568 -4.58 -24.59 -5.58
CA TRP A 568 -3.29 -24.01 -6.00
C TRP A 568 -3.17 -23.92 -7.53
N LYS A 569 -2.02 -23.45 -8.02
CA LYS A 569 -1.62 -23.45 -9.43
C LYS A 569 -0.23 -24.07 -9.59
N GLU A 570 0.03 -24.65 -10.76
CA GLU A 570 1.27 -25.37 -11.05
C GLU A 570 2.50 -24.43 -11.04
N PRO A 571 3.71 -24.93 -10.69
CA PRO A 571 4.94 -24.14 -10.77
C PRO A 571 5.23 -23.66 -12.19
N VAL A 572 5.68 -22.41 -12.34
CA VAL A 572 5.96 -21.79 -13.65
C VAL A 572 7.08 -22.53 -14.41
N LYS A 573 8.05 -23.10 -13.70
CA LYS A 573 8.98 -24.09 -14.25
C LYS A 573 9.07 -25.30 -13.34
N THR A 574 8.89 -26.46 -13.94
CA THR A 574 9.01 -27.74 -13.25
C THR A 574 10.45 -28.24 -13.21
N TYR A 575 11.36 -27.80 -14.11
CA TYR A 575 12.74 -28.32 -14.22
C TYR A 575 12.86 -29.86 -14.32
N GLY A 576 11.80 -30.50 -14.83
CA GLY A 576 11.61 -31.95 -14.88
C GLY A 576 10.15 -32.30 -15.19
N HIS A 577 9.81 -33.59 -15.13
CA HIS A 577 8.42 -34.04 -15.22
C HIS A 577 7.77 -34.04 -13.84
N LEU A 578 6.81 -33.13 -13.63
CA LEU A 578 6.04 -33.02 -12.38
C LEU A 578 5.22 -34.29 -12.14
N SER A 579 5.19 -34.77 -10.89
CA SER A 579 4.60 -36.07 -10.52
C SER A 579 3.55 -35.99 -9.40
N SER A 580 3.78 -35.14 -8.40
CA SER A 580 2.83 -34.95 -7.29
C SER A 580 3.04 -33.61 -6.58
N TYR A 581 2.05 -33.20 -5.81
CA TYR A 581 2.17 -32.22 -4.74
C TYR A 581 2.16 -32.94 -3.39
N THR A 582 3.04 -32.52 -2.48
CA THR A 582 3.07 -33.04 -1.10
C THR A 582 2.57 -31.95 -0.16
N ILE A 583 1.45 -32.22 0.52
CA ILE A 583 0.77 -31.30 1.42
C ILE A 583 0.95 -31.80 2.85
N THR A 584 1.64 -31.05 3.71
CA THR A 584 1.78 -31.39 5.13
C THR A 584 0.89 -30.49 5.98
N VAL A 585 -0.01 -31.11 6.74
CA VAL A 585 -1.00 -30.49 7.61
C VAL A 585 -0.56 -30.62 9.07
N TYR A 586 -0.68 -29.56 9.85
CA TYR A 586 -0.32 -29.44 11.27
C TYR A 586 -1.47 -28.70 11.99
N ARG A 587 -1.78 -29.05 13.25
CA ARG A 587 -2.80 -28.33 14.05
C ARG A 587 -2.14 -27.41 15.07
N GLU A 588 -2.51 -26.14 15.07
CA GLU A 588 -2.17 -25.21 16.14
C GLU A 588 -3.27 -25.25 17.22
N ASP A 589 -2.84 -25.38 18.48
CA ASP A 589 -3.74 -25.46 19.64
C ASP A 589 -3.82 -24.08 20.31
N ASP A 590 -5.03 -23.51 20.44
CA ASP A 590 -5.23 -22.22 21.13
C ASP A 590 -4.64 -22.24 22.55
N ASP A 591 -3.64 -21.39 22.83
CA ASP A 591 -2.99 -21.38 24.14
C ASP A 591 -3.95 -20.89 25.23
N PRO A 592 -4.29 -21.72 26.23
CA PRO A 592 -5.13 -21.30 27.34
C PRO A 592 -4.47 -20.22 28.21
N ASN A 593 -3.15 -20.05 28.19
CA ASN A 593 -2.48 -19.03 29.00
C ASN A 593 -2.67 -17.64 28.41
N ILE A 594 -2.42 -17.46 27.10
CA ILE A 594 -2.76 -16.23 26.36
C ILE A 594 -4.24 -15.87 26.53
N ALA A 595 -5.16 -16.84 26.41
CA ALA A 595 -6.58 -16.58 26.68
C ALA A 595 -6.81 -16.08 28.13
N GLN A 596 -6.17 -16.67 29.13
CA GLN A 596 -6.33 -16.27 30.54
C GLN A 596 -5.78 -14.88 30.87
N LEU A 597 -4.98 -14.23 30.00
CA LEU A 597 -4.57 -12.83 30.18
C LEU A 597 -5.73 -11.83 30.03
N ARG A 598 -6.86 -12.25 29.43
CA ARG A 598 -8.04 -11.39 29.23
C ARG A 598 -9.14 -11.69 30.24
N ASP A 599 -9.60 -10.65 30.93
CA ASP A 599 -10.85 -10.67 31.69
C ASP A 599 -12.06 -10.59 30.73
N TYR A 600 -12.60 -11.74 30.36
CA TYR A 600 -13.82 -11.85 29.53
C TYR A 600 -15.12 -11.50 30.27
N CYS A 601 -15.09 -11.31 31.60
CA CYS A 601 -16.22 -10.83 32.38
C CYS A 601 -16.32 -9.30 32.36
N LYS A 602 -15.19 -8.62 32.27
CA LYS A 602 -15.12 -7.16 32.03
C LYS A 602 -15.17 -6.80 30.54
N TYR A 603 -14.62 -7.64 29.67
CA TYR A 603 -14.55 -7.42 28.22
C TYR A 603 -15.09 -8.63 27.43
N SER A 604 -16.41 -8.79 27.42
CA SER A 604 -17.09 -9.91 26.74
C SER A 604 -16.78 -9.99 25.23
N HIS A 605 -16.92 -11.18 24.65
CA HIS A 605 -16.94 -11.33 23.19
C HIS A 605 -18.03 -10.45 22.56
N SER A 606 -17.78 -9.91 21.37
CA SER A 606 -18.77 -9.17 20.59
C SER A 606 -19.44 -10.09 19.56
N ASN A 607 -20.77 -10.18 19.62
CA ASN A 607 -21.62 -10.97 18.72
C ASN A 607 -21.62 -10.41 17.28
N LYS A 608 -20.54 -10.57 16.51
CA LYS A 608 -20.46 -10.10 15.10
C LYS A 608 -19.38 -10.91 14.35
N GLY A 609 -18.23 -11.13 15.01
CA GLY A 609 -17.21 -12.13 14.62
C GLY A 609 -17.67 -13.60 14.78
N ALA A 610 -18.97 -13.84 14.56
CA ALA A 610 -19.67 -15.10 14.74
C ALA A 610 -20.70 -15.36 13.61
N GLU A 611 -21.05 -14.35 12.80
CA GLU A 611 -21.98 -14.43 11.66
C GLU A 611 -21.30 -14.52 10.27
N VAL A 612 -20.01 -14.18 10.15
CA VAL A 612 -19.24 -14.08 8.87
C VAL A 612 -19.08 -15.42 8.10
N ASP A 613 -19.76 -16.48 8.52
CA ASP A 613 -19.43 -17.87 8.19
C ASP A 613 -20.65 -18.70 7.75
N GLN A 614 -21.82 -18.05 7.58
CA GLN A 614 -23.07 -18.64 7.08
C GLN A 614 -23.66 -17.84 5.91
N SER A 615 -23.00 -17.89 4.75
CA SER A 615 -23.65 -17.65 3.46
C SER A 615 -24.40 -18.91 3.02
N ASP A 616 -25.73 -18.90 3.08
CA ASP A 616 -26.56 -20.00 2.56
C ASP A 616 -26.59 -19.97 1.02
N ASP A 617 -25.81 -20.85 0.38
CA ASP A 617 -25.89 -21.12 -1.06
C ASP A 617 -27.17 -21.93 -1.39
N GLU A 618 -28.28 -21.26 -1.72
CA GLU A 618 -29.42 -21.94 -2.36
C GLU A 618 -29.08 -22.35 -3.81
N VAL A 619 -28.70 -23.61 -3.96
CA VAL A 619 -28.37 -24.22 -5.25
C VAL A 619 -29.60 -24.38 -6.15
N VAL A 620 -29.68 -23.60 -7.24
CA VAL A 620 -30.65 -23.83 -8.34
C VAL A 620 -29.93 -24.10 -9.66
N THR A 621 -29.62 -25.38 -9.84
CA THR A 621 -29.40 -26.15 -11.09
C THR A 621 -29.44 -25.42 -12.45
N GLU A 622 -28.37 -25.59 -13.24
CA GLU A 622 -28.37 -25.32 -14.69
C GLU A 622 -29.31 -26.22 -15.52
N LYS A 623 -29.73 -25.71 -16.69
CA LYS A 623 -29.90 -26.36 -18.03
C LYS A 623 -31.25 -26.05 -18.72
N PRO A 624 -31.33 -26.13 -20.08
CA PRO A 624 -30.31 -25.74 -21.06
C PRO A 624 -30.88 -24.97 -22.29
N ILE A 625 -29.98 -24.24 -22.97
CA ILE A 625 -29.91 -23.98 -24.43
C ILE A 625 -31.22 -24.04 -25.25
N HIS A 626 -31.63 -22.90 -25.83
CA HIS A 626 -32.00 -22.88 -27.25
C HIS A 626 -31.75 -21.52 -27.94
N ASP A 627 -30.64 -21.46 -28.68
CA ASP A 627 -30.43 -20.52 -29.80
C ASP A 627 -31.43 -20.89 -30.93
N PRO A 628 -31.98 -19.93 -31.71
CA PRO A 628 -31.23 -19.44 -32.87
C PRO A 628 -31.42 -17.96 -33.28
N LYS A 629 -30.29 -17.32 -33.63
CA LYS A 629 -30.09 -16.43 -34.81
C LYS A 629 -30.68 -15.00 -34.83
N ILE A 630 -30.05 -14.22 -35.74
CA ILE A 630 -30.56 -12.98 -36.41
C ILE A 630 -30.58 -11.75 -35.48
N HIS A 631 -29.96 -10.62 -35.82
CA HIS A 631 -29.26 -10.20 -37.06
C HIS A 631 -28.10 -9.26 -36.73
N SER A 632 -27.29 -8.92 -37.75
CA SER A 632 -26.47 -7.70 -37.90
C SER A 632 -25.80 -7.12 -36.63
N ASN A 633 -24.48 -7.07 -36.50
CA ASN A 633 -23.47 -6.91 -37.56
C ASN A 633 -22.07 -7.23 -36.96
N ASN A 634 -21.10 -7.76 -37.71
CA ASN A 634 -20.29 -7.04 -38.72
C ASN A 634 -19.86 -5.66 -38.18
N THR A 635 -18.87 -5.58 -37.31
CA THR A 635 -17.47 -5.61 -37.77
C THR A 635 -16.59 -6.33 -36.74
N GLU A 636 -15.75 -7.30 -37.10
CA GLU A 636 -14.64 -7.17 -38.08
C GLU A 636 -13.71 -6.00 -37.76
N THR A 637 -12.85 -6.17 -36.77
CA THR A 637 -11.40 -5.89 -36.87
C THR A 637 -10.78 -6.44 -35.58
N VAL A 638 -9.74 -7.27 -35.57
CA VAL A 638 -8.68 -7.48 -36.57
C VAL A 638 -7.99 -6.15 -36.91
N MET A 639 -7.38 -5.55 -35.91
CA MET A 639 -5.94 -5.32 -35.96
C MET A 639 -5.41 -5.31 -34.51
N ASP A 640 -4.40 -6.11 -34.12
CA ASP A 640 -3.09 -6.34 -34.76
C ASP A 640 -2.25 -5.04 -34.78
N ALA A 641 -1.06 -4.94 -34.20
CA ALA A 641 -0.37 -5.77 -33.21
C ALA A 641 0.88 -4.99 -32.72
N THR A 642 1.56 -5.52 -31.69
CA THR A 642 3.02 -5.46 -31.50
C THR A 642 3.78 -4.12 -31.62
N CYS A 643 4.22 -3.62 -30.46
CA CYS A 643 5.58 -3.85 -29.95
C CYS A 643 6.81 -3.23 -30.65
N GLN A 644 7.44 -2.31 -29.91
CA GLN A 644 8.86 -2.38 -29.48
C GLN A 644 9.97 -1.98 -30.49
N PRO A 645 11.22 -1.63 -30.05
CA PRO A 645 11.87 -2.18 -28.86
C PRO A 645 12.89 -1.32 -28.10
N GLU A 646 12.58 -1.01 -26.84
CA GLU A 646 13.48 -1.46 -25.77
C GLU A 646 12.89 -2.81 -25.33
N GLU A 647 13.45 -3.97 -25.72
CA GLU A 647 14.90 -4.28 -25.75
C GLU A 647 15.60 -3.58 -24.58
N GLU A 648 15.19 -3.97 -23.36
CA GLU A 648 15.84 -5.07 -22.67
C GLU A 648 17.33 -4.79 -22.40
N VAL A 649 17.58 -3.92 -21.42
CA VAL A 649 18.53 -4.29 -20.37
C VAL A 649 17.80 -5.20 -19.38
N ASN A 650 17.22 -6.27 -19.92
CA ASN A 650 16.92 -7.48 -19.17
C ASN A 650 18.27 -8.21 -19.04
N ILE A 651 19.16 -7.61 -18.24
CA ILE A 651 20.07 -8.40 -17.42
C ILE A 651 19.10 -9.05 -16.41
N ARG A 652 18.63 -10.27 -16.66
CA ARG A 652 19.46 -11.47 -16.82
C ARG A 652 20.56 -11.55 -15.74
N LEU A 653 20.26 -10.99 -14.58
CA LEU A 653 20.46 -11.67 -13.30
C LEU A 653 19.55 -12.91 -13.27
N GLN A 654 19.79 -13.84 -14.19
CA GLN A 654 19.73 -15.23 -13.80
C GLN A 654 20.66 -15.36 -12.59
N ASN A 655 20.11 -15.78 -11.46
CA ASN A 655 20.32 -17.09 -10.81
C ASN A 655 21.77 -17.64 -10.65
N ASP A 656 22.75 -17.04 -11.32
CA ASP A 656 24.17 -17.36 -11.39
C ASP A 656 24.95 -16.99 -10.11
N ILE A 657 24.42 -16.03 -9.35
CA ILE A 657 24.92 -15.61 -8.03
C ILE A 657 24.18 -16.37 -6.91
N TRP A 658 22.92 -16.75 -7.13
CA TRP A 658 22.12 -17.53 -6.17
C TRP A 658 22.70 -18.92 -5.90
N LEU A 659 23.38 -19.53 -6.88
CA LEU A 659 24.17 -20.76 -6.70
C LEU A 659 25.64 -20.54 -6.30
N LYS A 660 26.05 -19.29 -6.00
CA LYS A 660 27.41 -18.94 -5.55
C LYS A 660 27.49 -18.21 -4.20
N LEU A 661 26.37 -18.05 -3.50
CA LEU A 661 26.34 -17.60 -2.09
C LEU A 661 25.92 -18.69 -1.09
N CYS A 662 25.87 -19.96 -1.51
CA CYS A 662 25.99 -21.10 -0.60
C CYS A 662 27.41 -21.25 0.01
N ASP A 663 28.37 -20.40 -0.37
CA ASP A 663 29.76 -20.45 0.11
C ASP A 663 30.28 -19.04 0.48
N LYS A 664 29.94 -18.57 1.69
CA LYS A 664 30.92 -18.01 2.67
C LYS A 664 30.35 -17.51 4.00
N ASN A 665 29.13 -16.97 4.05
CA ASN A 665 28.59 -16.31 5.25
C ASN A 665 27.65 -17.20 6.10
N SER A 666 27.51 -18.49 5.77
CA SER A 666 26.79 -19.49 6.56
C SER A 666 27.56 -19.93 7.82
N GLN A 667 27.85 -19.00 8.74
CA GLN A 667 28.48 -19.29 10.03
C GLN A 667 27.54 -19.09 11.23
N SER A 668 26.29 -19.58 11.13
CA SER A 668 25.34 -19.65 12.26
C SER A 668 25.53 -20.86 13.18
N LYS A 669 26.79 -21.35 13.27
CA LYS A 669 27.42 -21.93 14.48
C LYS A 669 26.78 -23.19 15.12
N TYR A 670 25.80 -23.83 14.49
CA TYR A 670 25.55 -25.26 14.68
C TYR A 670 26.28 -26.03 13.57
N GLY A 671 27.52 -26.43 13.85
CA GLY A 671 28.41 -27.04 12.86
C GLY A 671 28.04 -28.49 12.52
N PHE A 672 27.10 -28.66 11.60
CA PHE A 672 26.95 -29.85 10.76
C PHE A 672 26.57 -29.40 9.35
N ASP A 673 27.19 -30.01 8.34
CA ASP A 673 27.09 -29.60 6.94
C ASP A 673 25.77 -29.99 6.25
N ASP A 674 25.59 -29.45 5.05
CA ASP A 674 24.56 -29.77 4.06
C ASP A 674 23.12 -29.25 4.31
N CYS A 675 22.90 -28.00 3.91
CA CYS A 675 21.57 -27.38 3.84
C CYS A 675 20.58 -28.11 2.91
N LYS A 676 21.03 -29.02 2.02
CA LYS A 676 20.13 -29.78 1.15
C LYS A 676 19.34 -30.86 1.92
N ASN A 677 19.82 -31.30 3.08
CA ASN A 677 19.14 -32.32 3.90
C ASN A 677 18.22 -31.73 4.99
N TYR A 678 18.51 -30.52 5.50
CA TYR A 678 17.82 -29.96 6.67
C TYR A 678 16.29 -29.82 6.53
N TYR A 679 15.80 -29.58 5.31
CA TYR A 679 14.35 -29.56 5.01
C TYR A 679 13.74 -30.96 4.78
N TYR A 680 14.51 -31.90 4.23
CA TYR A 680 14.03 -33.27 3.94
C TYR A 680 14.02 -34.16 5.20
N ASP A 681 15.02 -34.06 6.07
CA ASP A 681 15.11 -34.88 7.29
C ASP A 681 14.00 -34.59 8.30
N ARG A 682 13.53 -33.34 8.39
CA ARG A 682 12.47 -32.98 9.35
C ARG A 682 11.11 -33.62 9.00
N ILE A 683 10.89 -34.03 7.76
CA ILE A 683 9.70 -34.77 7.33
C ILE A 683 9.88 -36.28 7.59
N ASN A 684 11.05 -36.84 7.30
CA ASN A 684 11.35 -38.26 7.53
C ASN A 684 11.37 -38.65 9.02
N HIS A 685 11.76 -37.74 9.92
CA HIS A 685 11.95 -38.08 11.34
C HIS A 685 10.68 -38.20 12.20
N ILE A 686 9.47 -38.08 11.62
CA ILE A 686 8.20 -38.39 12.29
C ILE A 686 7.58 -39.72 11.77
N GLY A 687 8.42 -40.69 11.38
CA GLY A 687 7.93 -42.01 10.93
C GLY A 687 8.95 -43.15 10.88
N ILE A 688 8.94 -44.02 11.89
CA ILE A 688 9.53 -45.39 11.94
C ILE A 688 11.08 -45.48 11.92
N PRO A 689 11.73 -45.96 13.01
CA PRO A 689 13.16 -46.29 12.99
C PRO A 689 13.44 -47.66 12.34
N VAL A 690 14.22 -47.69 11.25
CA VAL A 690 14.66 -48.95 10.60
C VAL A 690 16.19 -49.06 10.59
N GLN A 691 16.77 -49.47 11.72
CA GLN A 691 18.18 -49.90 11.75
C GLN A 691 18.36 -51.25 11.05
N LYS A 692 19.21 -51.32 10.02
CA LYS A 692 19.61 -52.57 9.35
C LYS A 692 21.06 -52.94 9.62
N ARG A 693 21.27 -53.69 10.73
CA ARG A 693 22.48 -54.48 11.07
C ARG A 693 23.73 -53.63 11.45
N SER A 694 24.67 -54.13 12.25
CA SER A 694 25.04 -55.54 12.51
C SER A 694 25.57 -55.84 13.93
N GLY A 695 25.08 -56.94 14.55
CA GLY A 695 25.58 -57.56 15.80
C GLY A 695 25.26 -56.78 17.08
N LEU A 696 24.71 -57.34 18.16
CA LEU A 696 24.94 -58.68 18.75
C LEU A 696 23.67 -59.21 19.51
N HIS A 697 23.82 -60.38 20.16
CA HIS A 697 22.82 -61.24 20.82
C HIS A 697 21.59 -60.65 21.56
N ILE A 698 20.42 -61.16 21.16
CA ILE A 698 19.38 -61.86 21.98
C ILE A 698 19.19 -61.42 23.46
N GLN A 699 18.02 -60.85 23.79
CA GLN A 699 16.99 -61.49 24.65
C GLN A 699 15.66 -60.70 24.65
N THR A 700 14.53 -61.41 24.68
CA THR A 700 13.17 -60.85 24.79
C THR A 700 12.59 -61.03 26.19
N PRO A 701 11.98 -59.99 26.78
CA PRO A 701 10.86 -60.12 27.72
C PRO A 701 9.50 -59.90 27.03
N THR A 702 8.41 -60.26 27.70
CA THR A 702 7.05 -60.28 27.15
C THR A 702 6.07 -59.39 27.91
N HIS A 703 4.90 -59.16 27.29
CA HIS A 703 3.74 -58.42 27.82
C HIS A 703 3.93 -56.89 27.98
N LYS A 704 2.89 -56.06 27.89
CA LYS A 704 1.43 -56.32 27.90
C LYS A 704 0.72 -55.37 26.94
N LYS A 705 -0.40 -55.78 26.34
CA LYS A 705 -1.37 -54.82 25.77
C LYS A 705 -2.16 -54.18 26.92
N THR A 706 -2.23 -52.86 26.93
CA THR A 706 -3.31 -52.08 27.57
C THR A 706 -3.73 -51.01 26.58
N SER A 707 -5.03 -50.90 26.34
CA SER A 707 -5.63 -49.89 25.47
C SER A 707 -5.57 -48.50 26.11
N LEU A 708 -5.26 -47.50 25.30
CA LEU A 708 -5.44 -46.07 25.56
C LEU A 708 -5.98 -45.43 24.26
N ASP A 709 -6.76 -44.37 24.41
CA ASP A 709 -7.73 -43.91 23.41
C ASP A 709 -7.14 -43.08 22.25
N HIS A 710 -7.99 -42.80 21.25
CA HIS A 710 -7.63 -42.13 20.01
C HIS A 710 -7.44 -40.61 20.14
N GLU A 711 -6.22 -40.15 20.42
CA GLU A 711 -5.81 -38.80 20.00
C GLU A 711 -5.41 -38.80 18.51
N LYS A 712 -5.90 -37.81 17.75
CA LYS A 712 -5.51 -37.60 16.34
C LYS A 712 -4.11 -36.97 16.29
N PRO A 713 -3.25 -37.34 15.33
CA PRO A 713 -1.90 -36.79 15.24
C PRO A 713 -1.95 -35.28 14.97
N ARG A 714 -1.07 -34.52 15.64
CA ARG A 714 -0.90 -33.08 15.42
C ARG A 714 -0.38 -32.72 14.03
N VAL A 715 0.25 -33.67 13.32
CA VAL A 715 0.80 -33.49 11.97
C VAL A 715 0.49 -34.71 11.11
N PHE A 716 0.12 -34.51 9.84
CA PHE A 716 -0.01 -35.57 8.84
C PHE A 716 0.24 -35.03 7.42
N THR A 717 0.57 -35.90 6.46
CA THR A 717 0.89 -35.51 5.09
C THR A 717 -0.04 -36.22 4.10
N GLU A 718 -0.58 -35.46 3.15
CA GLU A 718 -1.37 -35.92 2.01
C GLU A 718 -0.57 -35.71 0.73
N ILE A 719 -0.45 -36.76 -0.11
CA ILE A 719 0.18 -36.66 -1.43
C ILE A 719 -0.93 -36.60 -2.48
N VAL A 720 -0.90 -35.56 -3.29
CA VAL A 720 -1.88 -35.28 -4.34
C VAL A 720 -1.21 -35.44 -5.71
N ASP A 721 -1.89 -36.07 -6.66
CA ASP A 721 -1.39 -36.26 -8.03
C ASP A 721 -1.17 -34.92 -8.75
N ALA A 722 -0.13 -34.80 -9.57
CA ALA A 722 0.19 -33.55 -10.29
C ALA A 722 -0.95 -33.03 -11.18
N THR A 723 -1.86 -33.90 -11.64
CA THR A 723 -3.06 -33.53 -12.43
C THR A 723 -4.12 -32.79 -11.62
N ARG A 724 -3.92 -32.57 -10.31
CA ARG A 724 -4.86 -31.87 -9.44
C ARG A 724 -4.25 -30.63 -8.82
N THR A 725 -5.02 -29.56 -8.91
CA THR A 725 -4.79 -28.24 -8.31
C THR A 725 -5.70 -27.98 -7.10
N THR A 726 -6.33 -29.02 -6.53
CA THR A 726 -7.20 -28.90 -5.35
C THR A 726 -7.37 -30.23 -4.60
N THR A 727 -7.57 -30.18 -3.29
CA THR A 727 -8.03 -31.30 -2.45
C THR A 727 -8.94 -30.82 -1.31
N ILE A 728 -9.53 -31.74 -0.53
CA ILE A 728 -10.34 -31.43 0.66
C ILE A 728 -9.89 -32.31 1.81
N VAL A 729 -9.28 -31.69 2.82
CA VAL A 729 -8.80 -32.33 4.04
C VAL A 729 -9.92 -32.40 5.08
N LYS A 730 -10.04 -33.53 5.77
CA LYS A 730 -11.19 -33.88 6.63
C LYS A 730 -10.77 -34.48 7.97
N ASN A 731 -11.75 -34.69 8.84
CA ASN A 731 -11.58 -35.18 10.22
C ASN A 731 -10.80 -34.21 11.13
N LEU A 732 -10.83 -32.92 10.81
CA LEU A 732 -10.23 -31.86 11.59
C LEU A 732 -10.95 -31.68 12.94
N HIS A 733 -10.39 -30.82 13.79
CA HIS A 733 -10.90 -30.47 15.11
C HIS A 733 -11.72 -29.17 15.01
N GLN A 734 -12.78 -29.04 15.83
CA GLN A 734 -13.73 -27.92 15.77
C GLN A 734 -13.10 -26.60 16.24
N PHE A 735 -13.45 -25.49 15.58
CA PHE A 735 -12.98 -24.13 15.88
C PHE A 735 -11.45 -24.02 16.10
N SER A 736 -10.65 -24.80 15.37
CA SER A 736 -9.20 -24.97 15.57
C SER A 736 -8.40 -24.48 14.36
N ILE A 737 -7.18 -23.99 14.62
CA ILE A 737 -6.23 -23.47 13.63
C ILE A 737 -5.41 -24.65 13.05
N TYR A 738 -5.20 -24.67 11.74
CA TYR A 738 -4.60 -25.78 10.97
C TYR A 738 -3.61 -25.31 9.89
N VAL A 739 -2.31 -25.37 10.16
CA VAL A 739 -1.15 -25.10 9.27
C VAL A 739 -1.06 -26.11 8.13
N PHE A 740 -1.06 -25.66 6.87
CA PHE A 740 -0.76 -26.51 5.73
C PHE A 740 0.41 -25.93 4.92
N TYR A 741 1.29 -26.83 4.50
CA TYR A 741 2.48 -26.59 3.70
C TYR A 741 2.36 -27.36 2.39
N ILE A 742 2.57 -26.75 1.23
CA ILE A 742 2.60 -27.48 -0.06
C ILE A 742 3.96 -27.35 -0.76
N MET A 743 4.46 -28.45 -1.32
CA MET A 743 5.59 -28.49 -2.24
C MET A 743 5.22 -29.24 -3.53
N ALA A 744 5.80 -28.82 -4.66
CA ALA A 744 5.75 -29.56 -5.92
C ALA A 744 6.88 -30.61 -5.97
N CYS A 745 6.64 -31.78 -6.58
CA CYS A 745 7.63 -32.86 -6.72
C CYS A 745 7.66 -33.45 -8.14
N ASN A 746 8.84 -33.46 -8.74
CA ASN A 746 9.13 -34.18 -9.99
C ASN A 746 9.28 -35.69 -9.76
N HIS A 747 9.18 -36.47 -10.84
CA HIS A 747 9.56 -37.88 -10.82
C HIS A 747 11.02 -38.03 -10.36
N PRO A 748 11.33 -38.99 -9.46
CA PRO A 748 12.66 -39.15 -8.91
C PRO A 748 13.68 -39.62 -9.96
N VAL A 749 14.88 -39.05 -9.92
CA VAL A 749 15.98 -39.39 -10.82
C VAL A 749 17.13 -39.94 -10.00
N ASN A 750 17.63 -41.13 -10.35
CA ASN A 750 18.70 -41.83 -9.63
C ASN A 750 18.44 -41.94 -8.11
N GLU A 751 17.24 -42.40 -7.74
CA GLU A 751 16.76 -42.55 -6.34
C GLU A 751 16.63 -41.24 -5.53
N ARG A 752 16.99 -40.08 -6.10
CA ARG A 752 16.76 -38.76 -5.48
C ARG A 752 15.33 -38.29 -5.75
N ASN A 753 14.58 -37.99 -4.68
CA ASN A 753 13.35 -37.20 -4.76
C ASN A 753 13.69 -35.75 -5.14
N LEU A 754 12.97 -35.21 -6.12
CA LEU A 754 13.17 -33.86 -6.66
C LEU A 754 11.96 -32.99 -6.30
N CYS A 755 11.91 -32.46 -5.07
CA CYS A 755 10.83 -31.60 -4.60
C CYS A 755 11.31 -30.16 -4.38
N GLY A 756 10.46 -29.22 -4.78
CA GLY A 756 10.73 -27.78 -4.76
C GLY A 756 10.48 -27.12 -3.39
N PRO A 757 10.56 -25.78 -3.34
CA PRO A 757 10.23 -25.00 -2.14
C PRO A 757 8.78 -25.17 -1.68
N VAL A 758 8.52 -24.69 -0.45
CA VAL A 758 7.27 -24.87 0.29
C VAL A 758 6.50 -23.55 0.43
N GLU A 759 5.17 -23.57 0.28
CA GLU A 759 4.24 -22.42 0.41
C GLU A 759 3.23 -22.57 1.58
N GLN A 760 2.77 -21.44 2.19
CA GLN A 760 1.94 -21.36 3.45
C GLN A 760 1.37 -19.93 3.77
N THR A 761 0.07 -19.72 4.12
CA THR A 761 -0.53 -18.56 4.92
C THR A 761 -1.84 -19.03 5.68
N PHE A 762 -2.87 -18.27 6.19
CA PHE A 762 -3.80 -18.71 7.31
C PHE A 762 -5.35 -19.03 7.13
N VAL A 763 -5.94 -20.05 7.85
CA VAL A 763 -7.42 -20.34 8.07
C VAL A 763 -7.79 -21.32 9.24
N ARG A 764 -8.82 -20.98 10.04
CA ARG A 764 -9.43 -21.77 11.16
C ARG A 764 -10.69 -22.56 10.74
N THR A 765 -10.98 -23.72 11.33
CA THR A 765 -12.24 -24.47 11.11
C THR A 765 -13.47 -23.81 11.74
N LYS A 766 -14.70 -24.13 11.27
CA LYS A 766 -15.94 -23.53 11.79
C LYS A 766 -16.29 -24.02 13.22
N LYS A 767 -17.20 -23.31 13.91
CA LYS A 767 -17.68 -23.66 15.27
C LYS A 767 -18.70 -24.81 15.27
N ASN A 768 -18.70 -25.64 16.32
CA ASN A 768 -19.71 -26.66 16.58
C ASN A 768 -20.82 -26.10 17.52
N PRO A 769 -22.09 -25.99 17.07
CA PRO A 769 -23.18 -25.44 17.89
C PRO A 769 -23.53 -26.23 19.17
N SER A 770 -23.08 -27.49 19.29
CA SER A 770 -23.40 -28.39 20.43
C SER A 770 -22.26 -28.55 21.44
N ALA A 771 -21.09 -27.96 21.20
CA ALA A 771 -19.90 -28.10 22.04
C ALA A 771 -20.04 -27.40 23.41
N ASP A 772 -20.52 -26.16 23.42
CA ASP A 772 -20.49 -25.29 24.59
C ASP A 772 -21.76 -25.44 25.46
N VAL A 773 -21.92 -26.63 26.06
CA VAL A 773 -23.09 -27.02 26.86
C VAL A 773 -22.68 -27.57 28.23
N ILE A 774 -23.16 -26.93 29.31
CA ILE A 774 -22.97 -27.41 30.69
C ILE A 774 -23.84 -28.66 30.94
N PRO A 775 -23.28 -29.79 31.41
CA PRO A 775 -24.07 -30.98 31.71
C PRO A 775 -25.07 -30.71 32.86
N GLN A 776 -26.38 -30.72 32.58
CA GLN A 776 -27.42 -30.32 33.55
C GLN A 776 -27.34 -31.08 34.89
N ASN A 777 -27.00 -32.37 34.86
CA ASN A 777 -26.89 -33.22 36.05
C ASN A 777 -25.68 -32.88 36.96
N SER A 778 -24.80 -31.98 36.53
CA SER A 778 -23.65 -31.52 37.33
C SER A 778 -23.99 -30.36 38.26
N VAL A 779 -25.09 -29.64 38.00
CA VAL A 779 -25.43 -28.38 38.69
C VAL A 779 -25.96 -28.68 40.09
N LYS A 780 -25.35 -28.06 41.11
CA LYS A 780 -25.72 -28.19 42.53
C LYS A 780 -25.74 -26.82 43.19
N SER A 781 -26.58 -26.63 44.20
CA SER A 781 -26.70 -25.38 44.95
C SER A 781 -26.93 -25.61 46.44
N GLN A 782 -26.29 -24.81 47.29
CA GLN A 782 -26.42 -24.82 48.75
C GLN A 782 -26.63 -23.39 49.27
N VAL A 783 -27.59 -23.21 50.17
CA VAL A 783 -27.93 -21.91 50.79
C VAL A 783 -27.46 -21.91 52.24
N GLN A 784 -26.77 -20.84 52.67
CA GLN A 784 -26.30 -20.63 54.03
C GLN A 784 -26.56 -19.17 54.44
N GLU A 785 -27.50 -18.96 55.37
CA GLU A 785 -28.02 -17.63 55.72
C GLU A 785 -28.50 -16.83 54.50
N TYR A 786 -27.69 -15.88 54.01
CA TYR A 786 -27.96 -15.04 52.84
C TYR A 786 -27.04 -15.36 51.64
N ASP A 787 -26.12 -16.32 51.79
CA ASP A 787 -25.14 -16.70 50.78
C ASP A 787 -25.59 -18.00 50.07
N VAL A 788 -25.33 -18.09 48.77
CA VAL A 788 -25.77 -19.20 47.90
C VAL A 788 -24.60 -19.68 47.05
N SER A 789 -24.04 -20.83 47.43
CA SER A 789 -22.96 -21.52 46.71
C SER A 789 -23.52 -22.41 45.61
N ILE A 790 -22.94 -22.36 44.42
CA ILE A 790 -23.40 -23.06 43.22
C ILE A 790 -22.19 -23.74 42.56
N ASN A 791 -22.28 -25.03 42.23
CA ASN A 791 -21.23 -25.79 41.57
C ASN A 791 -21.76 -26.43 40.28
N TRP A 792 -20.90 -26.61 39.27
CA TRP A 792 -21.22 -27.26 38.00
C TRP A 792 -19.98 -27.93 37.38
N ALA A 793 -20.16 -28.67 36.30
CA ALA A 793 -19.07 -29.25 35.50
C ALA A 793 -18.85 -28.48 34.19
N GLU A 794 -17.61 -28.56 33.70
CA GLU A 794 -17.14 -27.94 32.47
C GLU A 794 -17.57 -28.78 31.24
N PRO A 795 -17.91 -28.16 30.09
CA PRO A 795 -18.07 -28.87 28.82
C PRO A 795 -16.81 -29.69 28.48
N LYS A 796 -16.98 -30.89 27.91
CA LYS A 796 -15.87 -31.82 27.64
C LYS A 796 -15.01 -31.41 26.44
N GLU A 797 -15.68 -31.04 25.36
CA GLU A 797 -15.08 -30.69 24.07
C GLU A 797 -15.71 -29.35 23.65
N PRO A 798 -15.27 -28.21 24.22
CA PRO A 798 -15.78 -26.88 23.87
C PRO A 798 -15.28 -26.44 22.49
N ASN A 799 -15.80 -25.31 21.99
CA ASN A 799 -15.20 -24.64 20.84
C ASN A 799 -13.88 -23.95 21.28
N ALA A 800 -12.75 -24.61 20.99
CA ALA A 800 -11.43 -24.34 21.55
C ALA A 800 -11.36 -24.38 23.09
N LEU A 801 -11.82 -23.33 23.79
CA LEU A 801 -11.66 -23.18 25.25
C LEU A 801 -12.80 -22.39 25.87
N ILE A 802 -13.28 -22.81 27.05
CA ILE A 802 -14.21 -22.02 27.88
C ILE A 802 -13.47 -20.90 28.63
N VAL A 803 -13.83 -19.65 28.42
CA VAL A 803 -13.15 -18.47 28.98
C VAL A 803 -13.88 -17.82 30.16
N SER A 804 -15.21 -17.91 30.22
CA SER A 804 -16.02 -17.45 31.36
C SER A 804 -17.36 -18.17 31.47
N TYR A 805 -18.11 -17.87 32.54
CA TYR A 805 -19.47 -18.33 32.76
C TYR A 805 -20.36 -17.17 33.18
N HIS A 806 -21.61 -17.14 32.71
CA HIS A 806 -22.64 -16.24 33.22
C HIS A 806 -23.61 -16.98 34.14
N ILE A 807 -23.83 -16.42 35.33
CA ILE A 807 -24.94 -16.74 36.23
C ILE A 807 -26.03 -15.69 36.00
N VAL A 808 -27.22 -16.11 35.56
CA VAL A 808 -28.38 -15.24 35.34
C VAL A 808 -29.46 -15.62 36.35
N TYR A 809 -29.83 -14.71 37.26
CA TYR A 809 -30.78 -14.98 38.33
C TYR A 809 -31.79 -13.85 38.56
N TYR A 810 -33.01 -14.19 38.96
CA TYR A 810 -34.09 -13.22 39.20
C TYR A 810 -34.95 -13.65 40.39
N LYS A 811 -35.61 -12.68 41.03
CA LYS A 811 -36.53 -12.93 42.14
C LYS A 811 -37.93 -13.20 41.58
N LYS A 812 -38.61 -14.24 42.06
CA LYS A 812 -39.91 -14.66 41.50
C LYS A 812 -41.05 -13.67 41.79
N GLU A 813 -40.92 -12.84 42.81
CA GLU A 813 -41.92 -11.85 43.22
C GLU A 813 -41.27 -10.47 43.41
N PRO A 814 -41.84 -9.38 42.86
CA PRO A 814 -42.97 -9.34 41.92
C PRO A 814 -42.56 -9.75 40.49
N GLU A 815 -43.54 -10.03 39.62
CA GLU A 815 -43.40 -10.65 38.28
C GLU A 815 -42.50 -9.91 37.26
N HIS A 816 -42.00 -8.72 37.56
CA HIS A 816 -41.15 -7.91 36.68
C HIS A 816 -39.79 -7.56 37.31
N SER A 817 -39.25 -8.41 38.19
CA SER A 817 -37.87 -8.23 38.68
C SER A 817 -36.87 -8.38 37.54
N LYS A 818 -35.97 -7.40 37.37
CA LYS A 818 -34.91 -7.48 36.35
C LYS A 818 -33.95 -8.63 36.69
N PRO A 819 -33.53 -9.46 35.73
CA PRO A 819 -32.56 -10.51 35.98
C PRO A 819 -31.18 -9.93 36.27
N SER A 820 -30.71 -10.14 37.50
CA SER A 820 -29.33 -9.93 37.89
C SER A 820 -28.42 -10.89 37.10
N ARG A 821 -27.23 -10.41 36.77
CA ARG A 821 -26.17 -11.20 36.15
C ARG A 821 -24.92 -11.12 37.01
N ALA A 822 -24.26 -12.26 37.21
CA ALA A 822 -22.88 -12.33 37.66
C ALA A 822 -22.08 -13.05 36.58
N CYS A 823 -20.84 -12.62 36.33
CA CYS A 823 -19.91 -13.32 35.48
C CYS A 823 -18.78 -13.89 36.33
N ILE A 824 -18.26 -15.05 35.94
CA ILE A 824 -17.22 -15.79 36.63
C ILE A 824 -16.16 -16.15 35.59
N THR A 825 -14.94 -15.69 35.81
CA THR A 825 -13.80 -15.97 34.93
C THR A 825 -13.40 -17.44 34.96
N ARG A 826 -12.62 -17.88 33.95
CA ARG A 826 -12.01 -19.23 33.95
C ARG A 826 -11.21 -19.50 35.23
N GLU A 827 -10.51 -18.50 35.78
CA GLU A 827 -9.71 -18.67 37.01
C GLU A 827 -10.60 -18.88 38.25
N GLU A 828 -11.58 -18.00 38.50
CA GLU A 828 -12.49 -18.11 39.64
C GLU A 828 -13.24 -19.46 39.64
N TYR A 829 -13.73 -19.90 38.48
CA TYR A 829 -14.37 -21.20 38.34
C TYR A 829 -13.38 -22.37 38.54
N LYS A 830 -12.13 -22.28 38.04
CA LYS A 830 -11.10 -23.31 38.30
C LYS A 830 -10.82 -23.48 39.80
N LYS A 831 -10.86 -22.36 40.55
CA LYS A 831 -10.49 -22.27 41.98
C LYS A 831 -11.51 -22.95 42.90
N GLU A 832 -12.80 -22.62 42.74
CA GLU A 832 -13.88 -23.12 43.63
C GLU A 832 -14.75 -24.21 42.97
N ARG A 833 -14.54 -24.53 41.68
CA ARG A 833 -15.42 -25.38 40.84
C ARG A 833 -16.89 -24.97 40.95
N GLY A 834 -17.11 -23.66 40.98
CA GLY A 834 -18.38 -23.04 41.33
C GLY A 834 -18.23 -21.56 41.66
N TYR A 835 -19.25 -20.99 42.30
CA TYR A 835 -19.29 -19.60 42.75
C TYR A 835 -20.29 -19.41 43.90
N THR A 836 -20.07 -18.41 44.77
CA THR A 836 -21.00 -18.07 45.87
C THR A 836 -21.56 -16.67 45.71
N LEU A 837 -22.86 -16.55 45.43
CA LEU A 837 -23.60 -15.29 45.50
C LEU A 837 -23.75 -14.90 46.98
N LYS A 838 -23.35 -13.68 47.37
CA LYS A 838 -23.35 -13.26 48.79
C LYS A 838 -24.39 -12.21 49.12
N GLY A 839 -24.87 -12.21 50.37
CA GLY A 839 -25.74 -11.16 50.92
C GLY A 839 -27.08 -11.00 50.19
N MET A 840 -27.61 -12.08 49.62
CA MET A 840 -28.85 -12.05 48.84
C MET A 840 -30.08 -11.81 49.75
N PRO A 841 -30.98 -10.86 49.42
CA PRO A 841 -32.15 -10.57 50.26
C PRO A 841 -33.13 -11.75 50.39
N PRO A 842 -33.89 -11.87 51.51
CA PRO A 842 -34.91 -12.91 51.68
C PRO A 842 -35.97 -12.97 50.56
N GLY A 843 -36.36 -14.19 50.19
CA GLY A 843 -37.37 -14.49 49.17
C GLY A 843 -36.95 -15.63 48.22
N SER A 844 -37.80 -15.89 47.22
CA SER A 844 -37.63 -16.96 46.23
C SER A 844 -36.96 -16.48 44.95
N TYR A 845 -35.97 -17.24 44.47
CA TYR A 845 -35.15 -16.94 43.29
C TYR A 845 -35.16 -18.09 42.28
N SER A 846 -34.83 -17.78 41.03
CA SER A 846 -34.64 -18.72 39.93
C SER A 846 -33.36 -18.36 39.15
N LEU A 847 -32.59 -19.36 38.73
CA LEU A 847 -31.23 -19.19 38.21
C LEU A 847 -30.93 -20.08 37.00
N ARG A 848 -30.15 -19.56 36.04
CA ARG A 848 -29.56 -20.29 34.89
C ARG A 848 -28.07 -20.03 34.77
N LEU A 849 -27.33 -21.00 34.23
CA LEU A 849 -25.90 -20.89 33.90
C LEU A 849 -25.72 -20.82 32.38
N GLN A 850 -24.68 -20.14 31.91
CA GLN A 850 -24.25 -20.14 30.51
C GLN A 850 -22.72 -20.25 30.45
N PRO A 851 -22.13 -21.19 29.69
CA PRO A 851 -20.70 -21.18 29.40
C PRO A 851 -20.40 -20.17 28.29
N VAL A 852 -19.19 -19.62 28.26
CA VAL A 852 -18.68 -18.78 27.16
C VAL A 852 -17.36 -19.35 26.68
N SER A 853 -17.27 -19.70 25.40
CA SER A 853 -16.05 -20.18 24.76
C SER A 853 -15.36 -19.08 23.95
N LEU A 854 -14.17 -19.38 23.40
CA LEU A 854 -13.51 -18.50 22.42
C LEU A 854 -14.37 -18.27 21.16
N ALA A 855 -15.30 -19.17 20.83
CA ALA A 855 -16.28 -18.99 19.75
C ALA A 855 -17.55 -18.22 20.19
N GLY A 856 -17.65 -17.81 21.46
CA GLY A 856 -18.73 -16.99 22.01
C GLY A 856 -19.61 -17.69 23.06
N PRO A 857 -20.77 -17.10 23.39
CA PRO A 857 -21.65 -17.61 24.43
C PRO A 857 -22.39 -18.89 24.01
N GLY A 858 -22.24 -19.95 24.79
CA GLY A 858 -22.93 -21.23 24.61
C GLY A 858 -24.37 -21.24 25.14
N ASN A 859 -24.96 -22.43 25.25
CA ASN A 859 -26.38 -22.58 25.60
C ASN A 859 -26.66 -22.40 27.10
N LEU A 860 -27.77 -21.73 27.42
CA LEU A 860 -28.28 -21.57 28.79
C LEU A 860 -28.81 -22.91 29.36
N THR A 861 -28.46 -23.21 30.62
CA THR A 861 -29.02 -24.36 31.34
C THR A 861 -30.51 -24.16 31.65
N LYS A 862 -31.21 -25.26 31.93
CA LYS A 862 -32.56 -25.20 32.51
C LYS A 862 -32.51 -24.53 33.88
N ALA A 863 -33.55 -23.75 34.18
CA ALA A 863 -33.62 -22.98 35.42
C ALA A 863 -33.75 -23.89 36.66
N PHE A 864 -33.12 -23.48 37.76
CA PHE A 864 -33.30 -24.08 39.07
C PHE A 864 -33.62 -23.00 40.12
N ASP A 865 -34.32 -23.38 41.18
CA ASP A 865 -34.93 -22.45 42.13
C ASP A 865 -34.41 -22.65 43.56
N PHE A 866 -34.32 -21.56 44.33
CA PHE A 866 -33.95 -21.58 45.75
C PHE A 866 -34.65 -20.47 46.55
N VAL A 867 -34.64 -20.57 47.88
CA VAL A 867 -35.37 -19.65 48.78
C VAL A 867 -34.48 -19.25 49.97
N ILE A 868 -34.46 -17.95 50.26
CA ILE A 868 -33.73 -17.34 51.39
C ILE A 868 -34.73 -16.87 52.44
N LYS A 869 -34.47 -17.19 53.72
CA LYS A 869 -35.38 -16.91 54.85
C LYS A 869 -35.04 -15.56 55.51
N PRO A 870 -36.03 -14.83 56.06
CA PRO A 870 -35.78 -13.66 56.90
C PRO A 870 -35.23 -14.07 58.28
N PRO A 871 -34.52 -13.17 58.99
CA PRO A 871 -33.98 -13.42 60.33
C PRO A 871 -35.03 -13.23 61.44
N ASP A 872 -34.81 -13.90 62.57
CA ASP A 872 -35.59 -13.69 63.80
C ASP A 872 -35.19 -12.40 64.55
N SER A 873 -36.14 -11.90 65.36
CA SER A 873 -36.17 -10.53 65.91
C SER A 873 -35.11 -10.22 67.01
N PRO A 874 -34.24 -9.21 66.83
CA PRO A 874 -33.40 -8.65 67.90
C PRO A 874 -34.12 -7.58 68.75
N SER A 875 -33.60 -7.31 69.95
CA SER A 875 -34.31 -6.58 71.00
C SER A 875 -34.07 -5.05 71.06
N LYS A 876 -34.90 -4.36 71.85
CA LYS A 876 -35.06 -2.88 71.88
C LYS A 876 -33.90 -2.13 72.58
N PHE A 877 -32.77 -1.94 71.90
CA PHE A 877 -31.65 -1.11 72.44
C PHE A 877 -31.14 0.03 71.54
N TRP A 878 -31.49 0.06 70.24
CA TRP A 878 -30.86 0.99 69.28
C TRP A 878 -31.33 2.47 69.31
N LEU A 879 -32.41 2.79 70.02
CA LEU A 879 -33.03 4.12 69.97
C LEU A 879 -32.25 5.24 70.70
N ILE A 880 -31.28 4.90 71.55
CA ILE A 880 -30.55 5.88 72.39
C ILE A 880 -29.29 6.41 71.68
N PHE A 881 -28.69 5.63 70.77
CA PHE A 881 -27.39 5.96 70.15
C PHE A 881 -27.48 6.99 69.01
N LEU A 882 -28.66 7.20 68.41
CA LEU A 882 -28.84 8.08 67.25
C LEU A 882 -28.82 9.57 67.60
N VAL A 883 -29.26 9.95 68.80
CA VAL A 883 -29.43 11.38 69.17
C VAL A 883 -28.08 12.07 69.41
N SER A 884 -27.08 11.37 69.94
CA SER A 884 -25.74 11.91 70.20
C SER A 884 -24.91 12.12 68.91
N PHE A 885 -25.15 11.31 67.88
CA PHE A 885 -24.38 11.33 66.62
C PHE A 885 -24.60 12.62 65.82
N PHE A 886 -25.85 13.10 65.71
CA PHE A 886 -26.16 14.32 64.94
C PHE A 886 -25.59 15.60 65.55
N VAL A 887 -25.44 15.67 66.88
CA VAL A 887 -24.84 16.84 67.55
C VAL A 887 -23.35 16.97 67.21
N LEU A 888 -22.64 15.85 67.08
CA LEU A 888 -21.21 15.84 66.77
C LEU A 888 -20.92 16.35 65.34
N ILE A 889 -21.74 15.94 64.38
CA ILE A 889 -21.60 16.32 62.96
C ILE A 889 -21.69 17.84 62.77
N GLY A 890 -22.62 18.51 63.47
CA GLY A 890 -22.78 19.97 63.39
C GLY A 890 -21.52 20.75 63.82
N ILE A 891 -20.82 20.27 64.86
CA ILE A 891 -19.60 20.89 65.37
C ILE A 891 -18.44 20.68 64.38
N CYS A 892 -18.29 19.48 63.82
CA CYS A 892 -17.26 19.17 62.82
C CYS A 892 -17.43 20.00 61.53
N GLY A 893 -18.67 20.20 61.06
CA GLY A 893 -18.96 21.02 59.87
C GLY A 893 -18.53 22.47 60.01
N LEU A 894 -18.77 23.08 61.18
CA LEU A 894 -18.40 24.47 61.45
C LEU A 894 -16.87 24.67 61.46
N LEU A 895 -16.13 23.73 62.04
CA LEU A 895 -14.67 23.74 62.08
C LEU A 895 -14.04 23.55 60.68
N LEU A 896 -14.62 22.69 59.85
CA LEU A 896 -14.20 22.51 58.46
C LEU A 896 -14.40 23.79 57.64
N PHE A 897 -15.55 24.46 57.76
CA PHE A 897 -15.83 25.72 57.05
C PHE A 897 -14.81 26.82 57.38
N LEU A 898 -14.47 26.99 58.67
CA LEU A 898 -13.45 27.95 59.10
C LEU A 898 -12.04 27.57 58.61
N ARG A 899 -11.68 26.28 58.61
CA ARG A 899 -10.39 25.78 58.10
C ARG A 899 -10.22 26.03 56.60
N ILE A 900 -11.27 25.81 55.81
CA ILE A 900 -11.29 26.07 54.35
C ILE A 900 -11.10 27.56 54.06
N LYS A 901 -11.69 28.45 54.86
CA LYS A 901 -11.53 29.91 54.71
C LYS A 901 -10.12 30.40 55.11
N TYR A 902 -9.45 29.75 56.06
CA TYR A 902 -8.11 30.10 56.50
C TYR A 902 -7.01 29.72 55.48
N ILE A 903 -7.11 28.52 54.88
CA ILE A 903 -6.06 27.97 54.00
C ILE A 903 -5.94 28.72 52.66
N ARG A 904 -7.02 29.32 52.15
CA ARG A 904 -7.06 30.02 50.84
C ARG A 904 -6.28 31.36 50.76
N SER A 905 -5.42 31.69 51.73
CA SER A 905 -4.71 32.99 51.78
C SER A 905 -3.17 32.94 51.69
N ARG A 906 -2.57 31.76 51.47
CA ARG A 906 -1.12 31.62 51.24
C ARG A 906 -0.77 30.55 50.20
N GLU A 907 -0.70 30.97 48.94
CA GLU A 907 0.22 30.33 48.00
C GLU A 907 1.62 30.94 48.17
N ARG A 908 2.63 30.08 48.35
CA ARG A 908 4.02 30.40 48.01
C ARG A 908 4.68 29.13 47.49
N VAL A 909 5.30 29.24 46.32
CA VAL A 909 5.82 28.10 45.56
C VAL A 909 6.94 27.38 46.31
N GLN A 910 6.84 26.04 46.41
CA GLN A 910 8.01 25.19 46.62
C GLN A 910 7.78 23.83 45.94
N LEU A 911 8.48 23.60 44.82
CA LEU A 911 8.47 22.33 44.11
C LEU A 911 9.34 21.30 44.86
N ILE A 912 8.70 20.34 45.51
CA ILE A 912 9.33 19.06 45.89
C ILE A 912 8.81 18.04 44.88
N ALA A 913 9.70 17.46 44.08
CA ALA A 913 9.33 16.43 43.14
C ALA A 913 9.29 15.06 43.83
N SER A 914 8.09 14.46 43.91
CA SER A 914 7.90 13.05 44.21
C SER A 914 7.76 12.26 42.91
N ILE A 915 8.42 11.10 42.82
CA ILE A 915 8.27 10.14 41.73
C ILE A 915 6.91 9.44 41.90
N ASN A 916 6.20 9.16 40.81
CA ASN A 916 4.92 8.44 40.87
C ASN A 916 5.16 6.96 41.23
N PRO A 917 4.54 6.39 42.29
CA PRO A 917 4.80 5.02 42.74
C PRO A 917 4.44 3.92 41.74
N ASP A 918 3.56 4.19 40.76
CA ASP A 918 3.05 3.18 39.81
C ASP A 918 4.16 2.54 38.94
N TYR A 919 5.31 3.21 38.79
CA TYR A 919 6.50 2.68 38.10
C TYR A 919 7.30 1.62 38.90
N ALA A 920 6.70 1.04 39.94
CA ALA A 920 7.23 -0.10 40.70
C ALA A 920 6.47 -1.42 40.42
N GLY A 921 5.57 -1.47 39.42
CA GLY A 921 4.68 -2.60 39.16
C GLY A 921 5.25 -3.74 38.28
N LEU A 922 6.18 -3.45 37.36
CA LEU A 922 6.79 -4.46 36.48
C LEU A 922 7.89 -5.25 37.22
N ILE A 923 7.47 -6.17 38.08
CA ILE A 923 8.32 -7.28 38.54
C ILE A 923 8.55 -8.17 37.32
N TYR A 924 9.82 -8.42 36.98
CA TYR A 924 10.17 -9.40 35.93
C TYR A 924 9.64 -10.78 36.33
N ILE A 925 8.71 -11.32 35.55
CA ILE A 925 8.15 -12.66 35.75
C ILE A 925 9.00 -13.65 34.94
N GLU A 926 9.34 -14.77 35.57
CA GLU A 926 10.06 -15.86 34.92
C GLU A 926 9.19 -16.51 33.82
N ASP A 927 9.74 -16.63 32.62
CA ASP A 927 9.08 -17.20 31.45
C ASP A 927 10.08 -18.03 30.61
N GLU A 928 9.70 -18.39 29.37
CA GLU A 928 10.49 -19.24 28.48
C GLU A 928 11.84 -18.63 28.04
N TRP A 929 12.07 -17.34 28.32
CA TRP A 929 13.35 -16.67 28.07
C TRP A 929 14.35 -16.81 29.22
N GLU A 930 13.93 -17.28 30.41
CA GLU A 930 14.80 -17.49 31.55
C GLU A 930 15.81 -18.63 31.28
N THR A 931 17.08 -18.28 31.23
CA THR A 931 18.20 -19.17 30.91
C THR A 931 18.97 -19.52 32.18
N ASN A 932 19.47 -20.75 32.30
CA ASN A 932 20.31 -21.14 33.43
C ASN A 932 21.64 -20.35 33.40
N ARG A 933 22.01 -19.70 34.50
CA ARG A 933 23.29 -18.97 34.61
C ARG A 933 24.51 -19.86 34.37
N ASP A 934 24.45 -21.13 34.78
CA ASP A 934 25.52 -22.10 34.51
C ASP A 934 25.64 -22.49 33.03
N ASP A 935 24.71 -22.06 32.17
CA ASP A 935 24.84 -22.15 30.71
C ASP A 935 25.58 -20.95 30.09
N ILE A 936 25.67 -19.82 30.78
CA ILE A 936 26.34 -18.61 30.29
C ILE A 936 27.80 -18.58 30.75
N GLU A 937 28.73 -18.40 29.82
CA GLU A 937 30.15 -18.20 30.08
C GLU A 937 30.55 -16.77 29.72
N LEU A 938 30.69 -15.89 30.72
CA LEU A 938 31.22 -14.54 30.50
C LEU A 938 32.74 -14.61 30.23
N ARG A 939 33.23 -13.95 29.17
CA ARG A 939 34.66 -13.96 28.81
C ARG A 939 35.32 -12.58 28.84
N LYS A 940 35.05 -11.73 27.85
CA LYS A 940 35.80 -10.48 27.62
C LYS A 940 34.85 -9.28 27.70
N GLU A 941 35.23 -8.23 28.42
CA GLU A 941 34.50 -6.94 28.37
C GLU A 941 34.56 -6.36 26.94
N LEU A 942 33.40 -6.03 26.37
CA LEU A 942 33.26 -5.39 25.06
C LEU A 942 33.11 -3.87 25.20
N GLY A 943 32.38 -3.42 26.22
CA GLY A 943 32.14 -2.01 26.48
C GLY A 943 31.44 -1.75 27.80
N LYS A 944 31.49 -0.50 28.25
CA LYS A 944 30.96 -0.05 29.55
C LYS A 944 30.26 1.29 29.38
N GLY A 945 28.94 1.27 29.47
CA GLY A 945 28.08 2.44 29.26
C GLY A 945 27.41 2.91 30.55
N THR A 946 26.53 3.91 30.42
CA THR A 946 25.72 4.43 31.53
C THR A 946 24.76 3.37 32.09
N PHE A 947 24.31 2.42 31.27
CA PHE A 947 23.33 1.39 31.63
C PHE A 947 23.94 0.07 32.14
N GLY A 948 25.26 -0.08 32.15
CA GLY A 948 25.92 -1.31 32.61
C GLY A 948 27.22 -1.66 31.87
N VAL A 949 27.63 -2.91 32.00
CA VAL A 949 28.78 -3.50 31.31
C VAL A 949 28.28 -4.54 30.30
N VAL A 950 28.88 -4.60 29.13
CA VAL A 950 28.61 -5.61 28.10
C VAL A 950 29.83 -6.52 27.97
N TYR A 951 29.60 -7.82 28.09
CA TYR A 951 30.62 -8.86 27.88
C TYR A 951 30.36 -9.62 26.58
N TYR A 952 31.42 -10.04 25.90
CA TYR A 952 31.39 -11.21 25.02
C TYR A 952 31.22 -12.44 25.90
N GLY A 953 30.20 -13.24 25.62
CA GLY A 953 29.95 -14.51 26.28
C GLY A 953 29.83 -15.69 25.31
N LEU A 954 29.76 -16.89 25.88
CA LEU A 954 29.36 -18.11 25.19
C LEU A 954 28.15 -18.74 25.90
N ILE A 955 27.07 -19.03 25.17
CA ILE A 955 26.02 -19.94 25.63
C ILE A 955 26.52 -21.37 25.41
N LYS A 956 26.86 -22.10 26.48
CA LYS A 956 27.63 -23.36 26.42
C LYS A 956 26.85 -24.50 25.76
N SER A 957 25.60 -24.74 26.17
CA SER A 957 24.70 -25.77 25.62
C SER A 957 24.49 -25.63 24.11
N LYS A 958 24.46 -24.38 23.64
CA LYS A 958 24.27 -24.02 22.23
C LYS A 958 25.60 -23.81 21.49
N ASN A 959 26.74 -23.72 22.19
CA ASN A 959 28.04 -23.22 21.70
C ASN A 959 27.96 -21.85 20.98
N MET A 960 27.21 -20.89 21.54
CA MET A 960 26.81 -19.65 20.84
C MET A 960 27.59 -18.43 21.31
N PRO A 961 28.32 -17.69 20.45
CA PRO A 961 28.82 -16.38 20.81
C PRO A 961 27.63 -15.43 21.02
N CYS A 962 27.71 -14.61 22.05
CA CYS A 962 26.66 -13.66 22.40
C CYS A 962 27.25 -12.38 23.02
N ALA A 963 26.50 -11.30 22.99
CA ALA A 963 26.72 -10.18 23.89
C ALA A 963 25.88 -10.40 25.16
N VAL A 964 26.44 -10.09 26.32
CA VAL A 964 25.78 -10.21 27.62
C VAL A 964 25.87 -8.88 28.35
N LYS A 965 24.76 -8.13 28.34
CA LYS A 965 24.59 -6.90 29.13
C LYS A 965 24.38 -7.31 30.60
N THR A 966 24.96 -6.59 31.54
CA THR A 966 24.75 -6.76 32.99
C THR A 966 24.91 -5.43 33.71
N VAL A 967 24.18 -5.26 34.82
CA VAL A 967 24.38 -4.13 35.73
C VAL A 967 25.72 -4.22 36.47
N THR A 968 26.23 -3.09 36.96
CA THR A 968 27.38 -3.09 37.88
C THR A 968 26.97 -3.57 39.28
N ASP A 969 27.91 -4.10 40.07
CA ASP A 969 27.65 -4.60 41.43
C ASP A 969 26.98 -3.57 42.36
N LYS A 970 27.22 -2.27 42.08
CA LYS A 970 26.72 -1.11 42.83
C LYS A 970 25.35 -0.62 42.37
N ALA A 971 24.78 -1.19 41.31
CA ALA A 971 23.49 -0.75 40.77
C ALA A 971 22.36 -0.93 41.80
N THR A 972 21.55 0.11 41.93
CA THR A 972 20.38 0.18 42.79
C THR A 972 19.28 -0.79 42.34
N VAL A 973 18.29 -1.02 43.21
CA VAL A 973 17.11 -1.84 42.88
C VAL A 973 16.36 -1.26 41.68
N GLN A 974 16.23 0.08 41.58
CA GLN A 974 15.54 0.71 40.45
C GLN A 974 16.29 0.53 39.12
N GLU A 975 17.62 0.61 39.13
CA GLU A 975 18.44 0.35 37.94
C GLU A 975 18.33 -1.12 37.50
N ARG A 976 18.25 -2.07 38.45
CA ARG A 976 18.00 -3.50 38.15
C ARG A 976 16.61 -3.75 37.56
N ILE A 977 15.58 -3.09 38.09
CA ILE A 977 14.21 -3.16 37.54
C ILE A 977 14.19 -2.56 36.12
N SER A 978 14.81 -1.38 35.92
CA SER A 978 14.87 -0.73 34.60
C SER A 978 15.62 -1.59 33.56
N PHE A 979 16.70 -2.24 33.98
CA PHE A 979 17.48 -3.17 33.16
C PHE A 979 16.71 -4.44 32.75
N LEU A 980 15.96 -5.04 33.67
CA LEU A 980 15.07 -6.16 33.33
C LEU A 980 13.82 -5.71 32.55
N THR A 981 13.39 -4.44 32.69
CA THR A 981 12.31 -3.86 31.88
C THR A 981 12.72 -3.73 30.41
N GLU A 982 13.96 -3.28 30.14
CA GLU A 982 14.55 -3.28 28.79
C GLU A 982 14.54 -4.70 28.20
N ALA A 983 14.95 -5.71 28.99
CA ALA A 983 14.94 -7.10 28.56
C ALA A 983 13.54 -7.62 28.22
N SER A 984 12.51 -7.23 28.99
CA SER A 984 11.11 -7.56 28.70
C SER A 984 10.65 -6.97 27.37
N ILE A 985 11.00 -5.72 27.06
CA ILE A 985 10.68 -5.09 25.76
C ILE A 985 11.34 -5.86 24.61
N MET A 986 12.58 -6.33 24.78
CA MET A 986 13.29 -7.09 23.73
C MET A 986 12.66 -8.46 23.39
N LYS A 987 11.81 -9.04 24.24
CA LYS A 987 11.10 -10.31 23.97
C LYS A 987 10.13 -10.18 22.79
N GLU A 988 9.39 -9.06 22.76
CA GLU A 988 8.43 -8.71 21.72
C GLU A 988 9.07 -8.55 20.33
N PHE A 989 10.39 -8.32 20.26
CA PHE A 989 11.10 -7.98 19.02
C PHE A 989 11.85 -9.14 18.36
N SER A 990 11.71 -10.35 18.91
CA SER A 990 12.43 -11.57 18.48
C SER A 990 12.32 -11.90 16.98
N HIS A 991 11.23 -11.48 16.32
CA HIS A 991 10.96 -11.77 14.90
C HIS A 991 11.65 -10.82 13.90
N ALA A 992 12.03 -9.60 14.30
CA ALA A 992 12.67 -8.64 13.38
C ALA A 992 14.11 -9.05 13.01
N HIS A 993 14.60 -8.65 11.84
CA HIS A 993 16.02 -8.84 11.48
C HIS A 993 16.89 -7.65 11.90
N HIS A 994 16.47 -6.42 11.58
CA HIS A 994 17.23 -5.19 11.80
C HIS A 994 17.04 -4.57 13.20
N VAL A 995 16.66 -5.38 14.18
CA VAL A 995 16.49 -5.02 15.59
C VAL A 995 17.22 -6.07 16.41
N ILE A 996 17.96 -5.66 17.44
CA ILE A 996 18.86 -6.56 18.20
C ILE A 996 18.08 -7.66 18.92
N LYS A 997 18.35 -8.91 18.54
CA LYS A 997 17.65 -10.09 19.07
C LYS A 997 18.12 -10.45 20.48
N LEU A 998 17.14 -10.69 21.35
CA LEU A 998 17.32 -11.39 22.62
C LEU A 998 17.55 -12.89 22.37
N PHE A 999 18.45 -13.51 23.14
CA PHE A 999 18.67 -14.96 23.18
C PHE A 999 18.28 -15.59 24.52
N GLY A 1000 18.15 -14.78 25.58
CA GLY A 1000 17.70 -15.21 26.91
C GLY A 1000 17.99 -14.16 27.98
N VAL A 1001 17.43 -14.36 29.17
CA VAL A 1001 17.63 -13.53 30.37
C VAL A 1001 18.03 -14.44 31.53
N VAL A 1002 18.82 -13.93 32.47
CA VAL A 1002 19.08 -14.55 33.77
C VAL A 1002 18.60 -13.55 34.82
N SER A 1003 17.49 -13.83 35.48
CA SER A 1003 16.88 -12.96 36.48
C SER A 1003 17.02 -13.51 37.92
N ARG A 1004 16.99 -14.84 38.08
CA ARG A 1004 17.08 -15.55 39.36
C ARG A 1004 18.38 -15.26 40.12
N ASP A 1005 19.50 -15.36 39.41
CA ASP A 1005 20.83 -15.18 39.96
C ASP A 1005 21.32 -13.73 39.85
N GLN A 1006 22.31 -13.35 40.66
CA GLN A 1006 22.88 -12.00 40.67
C GLN A 1006 24.36 -11.98 40.23
N PRO A 1007 24.82 -10.93 39.52
CA PRO A 1007 24.00 -9.90 38.88
C PRO A 1007 23.15 -10.48 37.72
N PRO A 1008 21.99 -9.88 37.42
CA PRO A 1008 21.14 -10.34 36.32
C PRO A 1008 21.83 -10.11 34.97
N LEU A 1009 21.61 -11.03 34.03
CA LEU A 1009 22.23 -11.03 32.70
C LEU A 1009 21.16 -10.90 31.61
N VAL A 1010 21.43 -10.11 30.58
CA VAL A 1010 20.59 -10.04 29.37
C VAL A 1010 21.46 -10.47 28.19
N VAL A 1011 21.13 -11.63 27.63
CA VAL A 1011 21.90 -12.34 26.61
C VAL A 1011 21.26 -12.03 25.26
N MET A 1012 22.03 -11.43 24.35
CA MET A 1012 21.59 -10.94 23.05
C MET A 1012 22.59 -11.32 21.95
N GLU A 1013 22.20 -11.10 20.69
CA GLU A 1013 23.11 -11.35 19.56
C GLU A 1013 24.38 -10.49 19.64
N LEU A 1014 25.49 -11.03 19.14
CA LEU A 1014 26.78 -10.34 19.15
C LEU A 1014 26.91 -9.49 17.88
N MET A 1015 27.32 -8.22 18.06
CA MET A 1015 27.56 -7.28 16.96
C MET A 1015 29.05 -6.94 16.93
N GLU A 1016 29.83 -7.68 16.13
CA GLU A 1016 31.29 -7.76 16.27
C GLU A 1016 32.02 -6.46 15.90
N ARG A 1017 31.39 -5.54 15.17
CA ARG A 1017 32.01 -4.26 14.77
C ARG A 1017 31.76 -3.12 15.77
N GLY A 1018 30.86 -3.32 16.74
CA GLY A 1018 30.48 -2.36 17.77
C GLY A 1018 29.29 -1.48 17.36
N ASP A 1019 29.18 -0.30 17.97
CA ASP A 1019 28.20 0.71 17.57
C ASP A 1019 28.59 1.39 16.25
N LEU A 1020 27.58 1.84 15.50
CA LEU A 1020 27.75 2.47 14.19
C LEU A 1020 28.55 3.78 14.29
N LYS A 1021 28.38 4.56 15.36
CA LYS A 1021 29.11 5.82 15.57
C LYS A 1021 30.63 5.61 15.66
N GLU A 1022 31.07 4.62 16.44
CA GLU A 1022 32.48 4.24 16.55
C GLU A 1022 33.00 3.54 15.28
N TYR A 1023 32.16 2.74 14.60
CA TYR A 1023 32.50 2.14 13.30
C TYR A 1023 32.78 3.19 12.22
N LEU A 1024 31.91 4.21 12.09
CA LEU A 1024 32.06 5.33 11.17
C LEU A 1024 33.36 6.13 11.43
N ARG A 1025 33.70 6.36 12.70
CA ARG A 1025 34.91 7.10 13.11
C ARG A 1025 36.20 6.40 12.69
N ARG A 1026 36.28 5.08 12.90
CA ARG A 1026 37.44 4.28 12.48
C ARG A 1026 37.66 4.34 10.97
N LEU A 1027 36.58 4.41 10.18
CA LEU A 1027 36.67 4.51 8.73
C LEU A 1027 37.17 5.90 8.28
N ARG A 1028 36.68 6.98 8.91
CA ARG A 1028 37.21 8.34 8.72
C ARG A 1028 38.70 8.42 9.03
N ASP A 1029 39.12 7.88 10.18
CA ASP A 1029 40.51 7.91 10.62
C ASP A 1029 41.42 7.02 9.74
N SER A 1030 40.84 6.04 9.01
CA SER A 1030 41.54 5.23 7.98
C SER A 1030 41.53 5.85 6.57
N SER A 1031 40.91 7.02 6.38
CA SER A 1031 40.72 7.69 5.08
C SER A 1031 40.01 6.81 4.02
N GLN A 1032 39.10 5.93 4.44
CA GLN A 1032 38.32 5.08 3.54
C GLN A 1032 36.93 5.70 3.28
N ASN A 1033 36.70 6.18 2.06
CA ASN A 1033 35.40 6.67 1.63
C ASN A 1033 34.43 5.50 1.37
N PHE A 1034 33.17 5.65 1.78
CA PHE A 1034 32.08 4.75 1.40
C PHE A 1034 31.63 4.96 -0.05
N THR A 1035 31.09 3.91 -0.66
CA THR A 1035 30.20 4.04 -1.81
C THR A 1035 28.81 4.52 -1.38
N SER A 1036 28.08 5.21 -2.27
CA SER A 1036 26.70 5.64 -1.98
C SER A 1036 25.79 4.47 -1.58
N ASN A 1037 26.01 3.29 -2.16
CA ASN A 1037 25.20 2.10 -1.87
C ASN A 1037 25.47 1.54 -0.46
N GLU A 1038 26.69 1.63 0.08
CA GLU A 1038 26.95 1.30 1.48
C GLU A 1038 26.25 2.27 2.44
N ILE A 1039 26.18 3.56 2.08
CA ILE A 1039 25.43 4.57 2.85
C ILE A 1039 23.91 4.30 2.78
N TYR A 1040 23.36 4.02 1.60
CA TYR A 1040 21.95 3.66 1.44
C TYR A 1040 21.60 2.35 2.16
N ARG A 1041 22.53 1.39 2.23
CA ARG A 1041 22.35 0.14 2.99
C ARG A 1041 22.25 0.39 4.49
N MET A 1042 23.19 1.15 5.07
CA MET A 1042 23.10 1.52 6.50
C MET A 1042 21.82 2.33 6.80
N ALA A 1043 21.38 3.18 5.86
CA ALA A 1043 20.14 3.94 6.00
C ALA A 1043 18.88 3.04 5.99
N ILE A 1044 18.75 2.13 5.02
CA ILE A 1044 17.54 1.30 4.87
C ILE A 1044 17.40 0.24 5.96
N GLU A 1045 18.50 -0.35 6.43
CA GLU A 1045 18.49 -1.34 7.51
C GLU A 1045 17.96 -0.71 8.82
N ILE A 1046 18.36 0.52 9.14
CA ILE A 1046 17.80 1.28 10.28
C ILE A 1046 16.32 1.63 10.04
N ALA A 1047 15.95 2.07 8.83
CA ALA A 1047 14.56 2.43 8.52
C ALA A 1047 13.60 1.22 8.63
N ASP A 1048 14.03 0.02 8.26
CA ASP A 1048 13.27 -1.21 8.41
C ASP A 1048 13.11 -1.62 9.88
N GLY A 1049 14.16 -1.45 10.70
CA GLY A 1049 14.06 -1.61 12.16
C GLY A 1049 13.02 -0.66 12.78
N LEU A 1050 12.96 0.60 12.33
CA LEU A 1050 11.93 1.56 12.77
C LEU A 1050 10.53 1.21 12.25
N ALA A 1051 10.41 0.61 11.06
CA ALA A 1051 9.14 0.15 10.52
C ALA A 1051 8.55 -0.97 11.39
N TYR A 1052 9.40 -1.89 11.87
CA TYR A 1052 9.00 -2.93 12.81
C TYR A 1052 8.61 -2.39 14.20
N LEU A 1053 9.41 -1.50 14.79
CA LEU A 1053 9.06 -0.89 16.07
C LEU A 1053 7.73 -0.11 15.97
N THR A 1054 7.53 0.61 14.88
CA THR A 1054 6.27 1.32 14.58
C THR A 1054 5.08 0.36 14.46
N SER A 1055 5.22 -0.79 13.81
CA SER A 1055 4.11 -1.74 13.68
C SER A 1055 3.74 -2.43 14.99
N ARG A 1056 4.75 -2.67 15.85
CA ARG A 1056 4.57 -3.13 17.23
C ARG A 1056 4.14 -2.02 18.20
N LYS A 1057 3.91 -0.79 17.71
CA LYS A 1057 3.47 0.40 18.48
C LYS A 1057 4.47 0.90 19.52
N TYR A 1058 5.76 0.65 19.32
CA TYR A 1058 6.84 1.17 20.14
C TYR A 1058 7.49 2.40 19.53
N VAL A 1059 7.86 3.34 20.40
CA VAL A 1059 8.70 4.51 20.06
C VAL A 1059 10.05 4.34 20.74
N HIS A 1060 11.15 4.45 20.00
CA HIS A 1060 12.52 4.23 20.48
C HIS A 1060 13.00 5.34 21.42
N ARG A 1061 12.74 6.62 21.05
CA ARG A 1061 12.95 7.83 21.87
C ARG A 1061 14.40 8.24 22.15
N ASP A 1062 15.37 7.42 21.76
CA ASP A 1062 16.79 7.75 21.73
C ASP A 1062 17.50 7.13 20.51
N LEU A 1063 16.93 7.28 19.32
CA LEU A 1063 17.59 6.81 18.10
C LEU A 1063 18.78 7.72 17.76
N ALA A 1064 19.98 7.14 17.74
CA ALA A 1064 21.24 7.80 17.40
C ALA A 1064 22.23 6.79 16.82
N ALA A 1065 23.27 7.23 16.10
CA ALA A 1065 24.27 6.31 15.53
C ALA A 1065 25.05 5.50 16.61
N ARG A 1066 25.03 5.94 17.87
CA ARG A 1066 25.60 5.20 19.02
C ARG A 1066 24.74 4.03 19.53
N ASN A 1067 23.45 4.04 19.19
CA ASN A 1067 22.47 3.03 19.61
C ASN A 1067 22.09 2.10 18.43
N CYS A 1068 22.60 2.39 17.24
CA CYS A 1068 22.64 1.44 16.11
C CYS A 1068 23.93 0.62 16.20
N MET A 1069 23.85 -0.69 16.01
CA MET A 1069 24.95 -1.65 16.14
C MET A 1069 25.29 -2.29 14.79
N VAL A 1070 26.54 -2.70 14.59
CA VAL A 1070 27.02 -3.24 13.30
C VAL A 1070 27.58 -4.67 13.46
N ALA A 1071 27.03 -5.61 12.70
CA ALA A 1071 27.43 -7.03 12.71
C ALA A 1071 28.68 -7.28 11.85
N ASN A 1072 29.28 -8.47 11.94
CA ASN A 1072 30.47 -8.84 11.16
C ASN A 1072 30.28 -8.73 9.63
N ASP A 1073 29.10 -9.06 9.12
CA ASP A 1073 28.72 -8.89 7.69
C ASP A 1073 28.52 -7.42 7.26
N ARG A 1074 28.54 -6.49 8.23
CA ARG A 1074 28.23 -5.05 8.16
C ARG A 1074 26.73 -4.69 8.21
N THR A 1075 25.82 -5.65 8.42
CA THR A 1075 24.39 -5.37 8.62
C THR A 1075 24.21 -4.52 9.89
N VAL A 1076 23.42 -3.44 9.78
CA VAL A 1076 23.10 -2.52 10.88
C VAL A 1076 21.79 -2.92 11.56
N LYS A 1077 21.74 -2.81 12.89
CA LYS A 1077 20.54 -3.08 13.69
C LYS A 1077 20.30 -2.05 14.79
N ILE A 1078 19.05 -1.81 15.14
CA ILE A 1078 18.65 -0.93 16.26
C ILE A 1078 18.81 -1.66 17.60
N GLY A 1079 19.35 -1.00 18.63
CA GLY A 1079 19.49 -1.50 20.00
C GLY A 1079 19.36 -0.42 21.08
N ASP A 1080 19.67 -0.81 22.33
CA ASP A 1080 19.58 0.01 23.56
C ASP A 1080 18.17 0.59 23.84
N PHE A 1081 17.22 -0.29 24.15
CA PHE A 1081 15.80 0.03 24.34
C PHE A 1081 15.47 0.69 25.69
N GLY A 1082 16.48 1.19 26.42
CA GLY A 1082 16.34 1.73 27.79
C GLY A 1082 15.45 2.98 27.93
N MET A 1083 14.99 3.59 26.83
CA MET A 1083 14.00 4.68 26.82
C MET A 1083 12.70 4.34 26.06
N THR A 1084 12.62 3.16 25.46
CA THR A 1084 11.54 2.70 24.57
C THR A 1084 10.25 2.42 25.34
N ARG A 1085 9.08 2.71 24.74
CA ARG A 1085 7.75 2.55 25.35
C ARG A 1085 6.66 2.25 24.32
N ASP A 1086 5.60 1.58 24.76
CA ASP A 1086 4.30 1.50 24.05
C ASP A 1086 3.63 2.88 24.02
N ILE A 1087 2.92 3.17 22.93
CA ILE A 1087 2.09 4.37 22.72
C ILE A 1087 0.87 4.42 23.65
N TYR A 1088 0.40 3.29 24.20
CA TYR A 1088 -0.88 3.18 24.91
C TYR A 1088 -0.82 3.11 26.46
N GLU A 1089 0.37 3.11 27.08
CA GLU A 1089 0.52 3.13 28.55
C GLU A 1089 0.32 4.53 29.19
N ASN A 1090 -0.95 4.91 29.35
CA ASN A 1090 -1.46 6.03 30.18
C ASN A 1090 -1.02 7.48 29.84
N ASP A 1091 -1.96 8.40 30.09
CA ASP A 1091 -1.78 9.85 29.97
C ASP A 1091 -0.58 10.42 30.75
N TYR A 1092 0.00 11.51 30.22
CA TYR A 1092 1.01 12.40 30.81
C TYR A 1092 2.43 11.85 31.03
N TYR A 1093 3.36 12.35 30.19
CA TYR A 1093 4.67 12.78 30.70
C TYR A 1093 4.91 14.27 30.46
N LYS A 1094 4.45 15.11 31.41
CA LYS A 1094 5.03 16.46 31.56
C LYS A 1094 6.36 16.33 32.31
N LYS A 1095 7.40 16.96 31.75
CA LYS A 1095 8.81 16.92 32.18
C LYS A 1095 9.00 17.04 33.70
N GLY A 1096 9.12 15.89 34.37
CA GLY A 1096 9.21 15.76 35.82
C GLY A 1096 10.40 14.88 36.22
N THR A 1097 11.27 15.42 37.09
CA THR A 1097 12.55 14.85 37.56
C THR A 1097 13.66 14.73 36.49
N ARG A 1098 14.90 14.50 36.95
CA ARG A 1098 16.15 14.77 36.23
C ARG A 1098 16.71 13.54 35.50
N GLY A 1099 16.09 13.17 34.38
CA GLY A 1099 16.75 12.33 33.38
C GLY A 1099 17.70 13.16 32.50
N LEU A 1100 18.80 12.56 32.03
CA LEU A 1100 19.56 13.10 30.89
C LEU A 1100 18.75 12.80 29.61
N LEU A 1101 18.59 13.80 28.74
CA LEU A 1101 17.83 13.69 27.49
C LEU A 1101 18.75 13.89 26.27
N PRO A 1102 18.52 13.19 25.15
CA PRO A 1102 19.37 13.24 23.96
C PRO A 1102 19.06 14.46 23.07
N VAL A 1103 19.11 15.67 23.65
CA VAL A 1103 18.60 16.94 23.09
C VAL A 1103 18.97 17.21 21.62
N ARG A 1104 20.12 16.73 21.13
CA ARG A 1104 20.61 16.93 19.75
C ARG A 1104 19.97 16.01 18.70
N TRP A 1105 19.29 14.95 19.12
CA TRP A 1105 18.58 14.02 18.23
C TRP A 1105 17.06 14.21 18.32
N MET A 1106 16.55 14.84 19.37
CA MET A 1106 15.11 15.00 19.63
C MET A 1106 14.41 15.95 18.65
N ALA A 1107 13.17 15.60 18.33
CA ALA A 1107 12.25 16.41 17.53
C ALA A 1107 11.76 17.67 18.27
N PRO A 1108 11.32 18.73 17.57
CA PRO A 1108 10.85 19.97 18.20
C PRO A 1108 9.66 19.75 19.16
N GLU A 1109 8.71 18.88 18.82
CA GLU A 1109 7.59 18.51 19.70
C GLU A 1109 8.04 17.73 20.96
N SER A 1110 9.12 16.96 20.85
CA SER A 1110 9.74 16.26 21.99
C SER A 1110 10.54 17.20 22.90
N LEU A 1111 11.08 18.30 22.34
CA LEU A 1111 11.83 19.32 23.07
C LEU A 1111 10.91 20.35 23.76
N ALA A 1112 9.86 20.80 23.07
CA ALA A 1112 8.91 21.80 23.56
C ALA A 1112 7.83 21.19 24.47
N ASP A 1113 7.06 20.24 23.97
CA ASP A 1113 5.88 19.69 24.65
C ASP A 1113 6.16 18.37 25.39
N GLY A 1114 7.24 17.68 25.03
CA GLY A 1114 7.60 16.37 25.57
C GLY A 1114 6.88 15.20 24.90
N VAL A 1115 6.33 15.43 23.70
CA VAL A 1115 5.61 14.42 22.91
C VAL A 1115 6.60 13.50 22.19
N PHE A 1116 6.33 12.20 22.20
CA PHE A 1116 7.11 11.19 21.49
C PHE A 1116 6.18 10.28 20.68
N THR A 1117 6.50 10.08 19.40
CA THR A 1117 5.76 9.29 18.41
C THR A 1117 6.75 8.69 17.40
N SER A 1118 6.30 7.76 16.54
CA SER A 1118 7.08 7.28 15.39
C SER A 1118 7.63 8.43 14.54
N ASP A 1119 6.83 9.48 14.34
CA ASP A 1119 7.22 10.69 13.61
C ASP A 1119 8.40 11.45 14.28
N SER A 1120 8.55 11.34 15.61
CA SER A 1120 9.69 11.92 16.36
C SER A 1120 10.95 11.04 16.30
N ASP A 1121 10.80 9.72 16.15
CA ASP A 1121 11.92 8.83 15.82
C ASP A 1121 12.39 9.07 14.37
N ILE A 1122 11.49 9.43 13.44
CA ILE A 1122 11.86 9.83 12.06
C ILE A 1122 12.72 11.10 12.03
N TRP A 1123 12.42 12.11 12.85
CA TRP A 1123 13.30 13.27 13.01
C TRP A 1123 14.68 12.85 13.51
N SER A 1124 14.70 11.99 14.53
CA SER A 1124 15.94 11.42 15.10
C SER A 1124 16.73 10.62 14.05
N TYR A 1125 16.04 9.89 13.17
CA TYR A 1125 16.60 9.14 12.05
C TYR A 1125 17.23 10.08 11.00
N GLY A 1126 16.62 11.24 10.72
CA GLY A 1126 17.26 12.29 9.92
C GLY A 1126 18.62 12.71 10.49
N ILE A 1127 18.72 12.88 11.82
CA ILE A 1127 19.98 13.18 12.50
C ILE A 1127 20.98 12.00 12.40
N VAL A 1128 20.51 10.75 12.41
CA VAL A 1128 21.35 9.56 12.17
C VAL A 1128 21.87 9.50 10.73
N LEU A 1129 21.07 9.84 9.73
CA LEU A 1129 21.55 9.96 8.34
C LEU A 1129 22.63 11.04 8.19
N TRP A 1130 22.51 12.14 8.94
CA TRP A 1130 23.55 13.16 9.02
C TRP A 1130 24.80 12.66 9.74
N GLU A 1131 24.68 11.89 10.84
CA GLU A 1131 25.82 11.20 11.48
C GLU A 1131 26.50 10.21 10.51
N ILE A 1132 25.75 9.47 9.67
CA ILE A 1132 26.34 8.58 8.66
C ILE A 1132 27.08 9.39 7.58
N ALA A 1133 26.44 10.41 7.02
CA ALA A 1133 27.00 11.24 5.95
C ALA A 1133 28.24 12.07 6.38
N THR A 1134 28.41 12.33 7.68
CA THR A 1134 29.57 13.06 8.25
C THR A 1134 30.62 12.13 8.88
N LEU A 1135 30.46 10.81 8.79
CA LEU A 1135 31.31 9.84 9.49
C LEU A 1135 31.41 10.10 11.02
N ALA A 1136 30.24 10.33 11.63
CA ALA A 1136 30.02 10.52 13.06
C ALA A 1136 30.74 11.74 13.69
N GLU A 1137 30.61 12.89 13.02
CA GLU A 1137 30.72 14.22 13.65
C GLU A 1137 29.63 14.44 14.73
N GLN A 1138 29.65 15.61 15.38
CA GLN A 1138 28.67 15.96 16.41
C GLN A 1138 27.54 16.81 15.81
N PRO A 1139 26.28 16.36 15.84
CA PRO A 1139 25.14 17.19 15.46
C PRO A 1139 25.14 18.52 16.23
N TYR A 1140 24.97 19.63 15.50
CA TYR A 1140 25.03 21.00 16.03
C TYR A 1140 26.34 21.33 16.76
N GLN A 1141 27.48 20.98 16.15
CA GLN A 1141 28.83 21.27 16.67
C GLN A 1141 29.01 22.77 16.97
N GLY A 1142 29.66 23.08 18.10
CA GLY A 1142 29.89 24.46 18.55
C GLY A 1142 28.77 25.09 19.39
N LEU A 1143 27.53 24.56 19.34
CA LEU A 1143 26.44 24.97 20.23
C LEU A 1143 26.42 24.13 21.53
N ALA A 1144 26.09 24.74 22.67
CA ALA A 1144 25.74 24.03 23.91
C ALA A 1144 24.34 23.40 23.80
N ASN A 1145 24.02 22.40 24.65
CA ASN A 1145 22.74 21.67 24.54
C ASN A 1145 21.51 22.58 24.71
N GLU A 1146 21.60 23.59 25.58
CA GLU A 1146 20.58 24.61 25.79
C GLU A 1146 20.40 25.51 24.55
N GLN A 1147 21.48 25.78 23.83
CA GLN A 1147 21.45 26.54 22.57
C GLN A 1147 20.88 25.70 21.42
N VAL A 1148 21.19 24.40 21.37
CA VAL A 1148 20.58 23.47 20.39
C VAL A 1148 19.08 23.38 20.62
N LEU A 1149 18.62 23.25 21.87
CA LEU A 1149 17.20 23.26 22.21
C LEU A 1149 16.51 24.53 21.71
N GLN A 1150 17.10 25.71 21.92
CA GLN A 1150 16.53 26.97 21.43
C GLN A 1150 16.58 27.09 19.90
N PHE A 1151 17.66 26.62 19.26
CA PHE A 1151 17.82 26.64 17.82
C PHE A 1151 16.78 25.75 17.12
N VAL A 1152 16.63 24.51 17.57
CA VAL A 1152 15.63 23.57 17.03
C VAL A 1152 14.21 24.08 17.31
N ILE A 1153 13.90 24.60 18.50
CA ILE A 1153 12.58 25.19 18.78
C ILE A 1153 12.29 26.46 17.93
N SER A 1154 13.30 27.04 17.28
CA SER A 1154 13.17 28.21 16.39
C SER A 1154 13.24 27.84 14.90
N GLU A 1155 12.70 26.67 14.53
CA GLU A 1155 12.68 26.12 13.15
C GLU A 1155 14.09 25.86 12.54
N GLY A 1156 15.13 25.73 13.38
CA GLY A 1156 16.50 25.48 12.95
C GLY A 1156 16.85 23.99 12.74
N THR A 1157 17.36 23.64 11.55
CA THR A 1157 17.79 22.29 11.16
C THR A 1157 19.29 22.23 10.85
N LEU A 1158 19.84 21.04 10.53
CA LEU A 1158 21.25 20.88 10.16
C LEU A 1158 21.50 21.22 8.68
N GLU A 1159 22.67 21.80 8.39
CA GLU A 1159 23.12 22.06 7.02
C GLU A 1159 23.54 20.76 6.29
N ARG A 1160 23.47 20.78 4.96
CA ARG A 1160 23.84 19.66 4.09
C ARG A 1160 25.33 19.32 4.23
N PRO A 1161 25.70 18.06 4.59
CA PRO A 1161 27.10 17.66 4.64
C PRO A 1161 27.80 17.79 3.28
N PRO A 1162 29.11 18.12 3.26
CA PRO A 1162 29.94 18.00 2.06
C PRO A 1162 29.83 16.60 1.44
N GLU A 1163 29.86 16.52 0.11
CA GLU A 1163 29.83 15.27 -0.67
C GLU A 1163 28.59 14.35 -0.45
N CYS A 1164 27.61 14.75 0.37
CA CYS A 1164 26.38 13.99 0.63
C CYS A 1164 25.59 13.69 -0.65
N PRO A 1165 25.16 12.43 -0.90
CA PRO A 1165 24.28 12.08 -2.04
C PRO A 1165 22.94 12.84 -2.02
N ASN A 1166 22.39 13.15 -3.20
CA ASN A 1166 21.13 13.91 -3.32
C ASN A 1166 19.94 13.21 -2.66
N LEU A 1167 19.71 11.93 -2.97
CA LEU A 1167 18.61 11.14 -2.39
C LEU A 1167 18.68 11.10 -0.85
N LEU A 1168 19.88 10.96 -0.29
CA LEU A 1168 20.09 10.96 1.16
C LEU A 1168 19.77 12.33 1.78
N TRP A 1169 20.13 13.42 1.10
CA TRP A 1169 19.80 14.79 1.52
C TRP A 1169 18.29 15.07 1.42
N GLU A 1170 17.62 14.59 0.36
CA GLU A 1170 16.17 14.71 0.19
C GLU A 1170 15.41 13.95 1.30
N ILE A 1171 15.88 12.76 1.68
CA ILE A 1171 15.36 12.03 2.84
C ILE A 1171 15.64 12.78 4.15
N MET A 1172 16.87 13.24 4.40
CA MET A 1172 17.21 14.05 5.60
C MET A 1172 16.30 15.27 5.75
N HIS A 1173 16.13 16.06 4.68
CA HIS A 1173 15.27 17.24 4.70
C HIS A 1173 13.81 16.88 5.00
N ARG A 1174 13.27 15.81 4.37
CA ARG A 1174 11.91 15.34 4.66
C ARG A 1174 11.77 14.84 6.10
N CYS A 1175 12.79 14.22 6.68
CA CYS A 1175 12.80 13.80 8.09
C CYS A 1175 12.76 14.98 9.08
N TRP A 1176 13.27 16.15 8.67
CA TRP A 1176 13.24 17.37 9.49
C TRP A 1176 12.11 18.35 9.13
N GLU A 1177 11.05 17.88 8.46
CA GLU A 1177 9.83 18.69 8.34
C GLU A 1177 9.27 19.03 9.73
N TRP A 1178 8.87 20.29 9.90
CA TRP A 1178 8.48 20.83 11.20
C TRP A 1178 7.29 20.08 11.80
N THR A 1179 6.24 19.94 10.99
CA THR A 1179 5.04 19.17 11.32
C THR A 1179 5.36 17.67 11.32
N PRO A 1180 5.13 16.93 12.42
CA PRO A 1180 5.47 15.50 12.48
C PRO A 1180 4.84 14.64 11.37
N ARG A 1181 3.60 14.95 10.98
CA ARG A 1181 2.84 14.20 9.96
C ARG A 1181 3.29 14.42 8.51
N ASP A 1182 4.04 15.48 8.25
CA ASP A 1182 4.56 15.80 6.91
C ASP A 1182 5.94 15.15 6.66
N ARG A 1183 6.56 14.61 7.72
CA ARG A 1183 7.73 13.72 7.67
C ARG A 1183 7.37 12.38 6.98
N PRO A 1184 8.34 11.66 6.38
CA PRO A 1184 8.09 10.38 5.74
C PRO A 1184 7.85 9.30 6.80
N THR A 1185 7.00 8.31 6.51
CA THR A 1185 6.93 7.11 7.37
C THR A 1185 8.17 6.24 7.18
N CYS A 1186 8.49 5.39 8.16
CA CYS A 1186 9.59 4.41 8.07
C CYS A 1186 9.48 3.56 6.78
N PHE A 1187 8.25 3.19 6.44
CA PHE A 1187 7.90 2.43 5.24
C PHE A 1187 8.15 3.24 3.95
N GLU A 1188 7.78 4.52 3.88
CA GLU A 1188 8.13 5.40 2.74
C GLU A 1188 9.65 5.58 2.58
N VAL A 1189 10.40 5.59 3.68
CA VAL A 1189 11.87 5.67 3.63
C VAL A 1189 12.48 4.36 3.10
N VAL A 1190 11.98 3.20 3.55
CA VAL A 1190 12.41 1.90 3.01
C VAL A 1190 12.07 1.79 1.53
N ASP A 1191 10.84 2.13 1.15
CA ASP A 1191 10.37 2.11 -0.24
C ASP A 1191 11.25 2.97 -1.16
N SER A 1192 11.65 4.17 -0.69
CA SER A 1192 12.54 5.10 -1.41
C SER A 1192 13.99 4.62 -1.57
N LEU A 1193 14.43 3.65 -0.75
CA LEU A 1193 15.81 3.16 -0.73
C LEU A 1193 15.97 1.74 -1.30
N GLN A 1194 14.88 0.96 -1.40
CA GLN A 1194 14.93 -0.48 -1.70
C GLN A 1194 15.66 -0.85 -3.01
N ASP A 1195 15.60 0.02 -4.03
CA ASP A 1195 16.20 -0.22 -5.34
C ASP A 1195 17.72 0.04 -5.36
N HIS A 1196 18.27 0.57 -4.27
CA HIS A 1196 19.70 0.79 -4.07
C HIS A 1196 20.39 -0.32 -3.26
N VAL A 1197 19.63 -1.33 -2.81
CA VAL A 1197 20.13 -2.51 -2.08
C VAL A 1197 19.75 -3.82 -2.77
N GLY A 1198 20.42 -4.91 -2.39
CA GLY A 1198 20.20 -6.21 -3.02
C GLY A 1198 18.96 -6.95 -2.51
N GLN A 1199 18.62 -8.03 -3.21
CA GLN A 1199 17.53 -8.93 -2.83
C GLN A 1199 17.77 -9.63 -1.48
N ASP A 1200 19.02 -9.65 -1.00
CA ASP A 1200 19.39 -10.13 0.32
C ASP A 1200 18.76 -9.30 1.46
N PHE A 1201 18.63 -7.98 1.30
CA PHE A 1201 17.83 -7.16 2.21
C PHE A 1201 16.35 -7.58 2.16
N LYS A 1202 15.79 -7.76 0.96
CA LYS A 1202 14.35 -8.06 0.77
C LYS A 1202 13.93 -9.43 1.35
N LEU A 1203 14.86 -10.36 1.54
CA LEU A 1203 14.60 -11.65 2.22
C LEU A 1203 14.52 -11.56 3.75
N VAL A 1204 15.04 -10.49 4.36
CA VAL A 1204 15.15 -10.38 5.83
C VAL A 1204 14.49 -9.13 6.41
N SER A 1205 14.22 -8.12 5.57
CA SER A 1205 13.50 -6.90 5.93
C SER A 1205 12.10 -7.20 6.47
N TYR A 1206 11.70 -6.51 7.53
CA TYR A 1206 10.32 -6.52 7.99
C TYR A 1206 9.36 -5.93 6.95
N TYR A 1207 9.76 -4.90 6.21
CA TYR A 1207 8.94 -4.27 5.17
C TYR A 1207 8.37 -5.28 4.17
N HIS A 1208 9.18 -6.25 3.73
CA HIS A 1208 8.76 -7.32 2.82
C HIS A 1208 8.24 -8.59 3.52
N SER A 1209 8.21 -8.65 4.86
CA SER A 1209 7.61 -9.77 5.60
C SER A 1209 6.08 -9.77 5.49
N ARG A 1210 5.45 -10.92 5.73
CA ARG A 1210 3.98 -11.04 5.73
C ARG A 1210 3.34 -10.04 6.70
N GLU A 1211 3.86 -9.97 7.92
CA GLU A 1211 3.36 -9.09 8.97
C GLU A 1211 3.67 -7.60 8.70
N GLY A 1212 4.67 -7.29 7.88
CA GLY A 1212 4.95 -5.93 7.38
C GLY A 1212 3.98 -5.51 6.28
N GLN A 1213 3.69 -6.41 5.35
CA GLN A 1213 2.69 -6.20 4.30
C GLN A 1213 1.27 -6.13 4.90
N GLU A 1214 0.89 -7.00 5.83
CA GLU A 1214 -0.39 -6.93 6.55
C GLU A 1214 -0.53 -5.63 7.37
N PHE A 1215 0.55 -5.15 7.99
CA PHE A 1215 0.56 -3.83 8.63
C PHE A 1215 0.38 -2.70 7.62
N LEU A 1216 1.01 -2.77 6.45
CA LEU A 1216 0.82 -1.80 5.36
C LEU A 1216 -0.61 -1.82 4.80
N PHE A 1217 -1.21 -2.99 4.58
CA PHE A 1217 -2.60 -3.11 4.11
C PHE A 1217 -3.59 -2.55 5.14
N THR A 1218 -3.39 -2.82 6.44
CA THR A 1218 -4.27 -2.29 7.51
C THR A 1218 -4.05 -0.80 7.79
N GLN A 1219 -2.81 -0.29 7.71
CA GLN A 1219 -2.49 1.15 7.90
C GLN A 1219 -2.72 2.00 6.65
N GLY A 1220 -2.86 1.41 5.46
CA GLY A 1220 -3.37 2.09 4.27
C GLY A 1220 -4.72 2.78 4.53
N SER A 1221 -5.52 2.21 5.45
CA SER A 1221 -6.78 2.77 5.93
C SER A 1221 -6.65 3.62 7.22
N SER A 1222 -5.44 3.96 7.69
CA SER A 1222 -5.25 4.54 9.03
C SER A 1222 -3.97 5.39 9.28
N ARG A 1223 -3.59 6.30 8.37
CA ARG A 1223 -2.60 7.39 8.66
C ARG A 1223 -3.14 8.46 9.65
N ALA A 1224 -3.96 8.06 10.62
CA ALA A 1224 -4.77 8.89 11.50
C ALA A 1224 -4.55 8.64 13.01
N ASN A 1225 -4.14 7.43 13.42
CA ASN A 1225 -4.17 6.97 14.82
C ASN A 1225 -2.79 6.90 15.51
N ASN A 1226 -1.88 7.82 15.19
CA ASN A 1226 -0.87 8.30 16.13
C ASN A 1226 -1.39 9.62 16.76
N PRO A 1227 -1.97 9.59 17.98
CA PRO A 1227 -2.49 10.78 18.64
C PRO A 1227 -1.38 11.52 19.41
N PRO A 1228 -1.33 12.87 19.35
CA PRO A 1228 -0.71 13.66 20.41
C PRO A 1228 -1.56 13.49 21.68
N ALA A 1229 -1.00 12.90 22.72
CA ALA A 1229 -1.73 12.71 23.97
C ALA A 1229 -1.99 14.05 24.66
N LEU A 1230 -3.25 14.36 24.99
CA LEU A 1230 -3.73 14.62 26.37
C LEU A 1230 -5.09 15.33 26.51
N GLY A 1231 -5.79 15.03 27.62
CA GLY A 1231 -6.67 15.99 28.30
C GLY A 1231 -8.16 15.93 27.92
N ALA A 1232 -8.80 14.76 27.82
CA ALA A 1232 -9.14 13.83 28.91
C ALA A 1232 -10.49 14.15 29.60
N GLY A 1233 -11.39 13.17 29.58
CA GLY A 1233 -12.74 13.22 30.16
C GLY A 1233 -13.28 11.81 30.38
N LEU A 1234 -12.71 11.11 31.37
CA LEU A 1234 -13.05 9.72 31.69
C LEU A 1234 -14.46 9.59 32.28
N HIS A 1235 -15.26 8.64 31.76
CA HIS A 1235 -15.77 7.53 32.57
C HIS A 1235 -16.47 6.42 31.76
N GLN A 1236 -16.09 5.18 32.08
CA GLN A 1236 -16.93 3.97 32.21
C GLN A 1236 -17.46 3.21 30.97
N PHE A 1237 -16.97 1.96 30.87
CA PHE A 1237 -17.63 0.71 30.43
C PHE A 1237 -18.26 0.60 29.02
N GLU A 1238 -17.66 -0.30 28.22
CA GLU A 1238 -18.34 -1.12 27.19
C GLU A 1238 -19.53 -1.90 27.82
N PRO A 1239 -20.59 -2.25 27.07
CA PRO A 1239 -20.48 -3.18 25.93
C PRO A 1239 -21.19 -2.76 24.63
N ARG A 1240 -20.82 -3.45 23.54
CA ARG A 1240 -21.29 -3.27 22.17
C ARG A 1240 -22.64 -3.96 21.90
N SER A 1241 -23.24 -3.63 20.75
CA SER A 1241 -23.98 -4.57 19.91
C SER A 1241 -23.44 -4.48 18.45
N PHE A 1242 -23.69 -5.52 17.64
CA PHE A 1242 -23.65 -5.44 16.17
C PHE A 1242 -24.96 -4.75 15.69
N GLU A 1243 -25.41 -4.72 14.44
CA GLU A 1243 -25.24 -5.53 13.22
C GLU A 1243 -24.66 -4.67 12.07
N ASP A 1244 -24.29 -5.15 10.88
CA ASP A 1244 -23.96 -6.50 10.44
C ASP A 1244 -22.82 -6.48 9.40
N ASP A 1245 -22.24 -7.65 9.12
CA ASP A 1245 -21.35 -7.93 7.97
C ASP A 1245 -22.20 -7.95 6.64
N PRO A 1246 -21.75 -8.32 5.40
CA PRO A 1246 -20.80 -9.42 5.11
C PRO A 1246 -19.91 -9.28 3.84
N LEU A 1247 -19.15 -10.36 3.61
CA LEU A 1247 -18.38 -10.69 2.40
C LEU A 1247 -17.08 -9.86 2.23
N ASN A 1248 -15.95 -10.44 1.82
CA ASN A 1248 -15.70 -11.80 1.33
C ASN A 1248 -14.21 -12.17 1.49
N PHE A 1249 -13.90 -13.48 1.42
CA PHE A 1249 -12.78 -14.15 0.71
C PHE A 1249 -11.40 -13.44 0.72
N ASP A 1250 -10.31 -14.06 1.16
CA ASP A 1250 -9.74 -15.29 0.58
C ASP A 1250 -8.91 -16.06 1.65
N GLU A 1251 -9.01 -17.38 1.77
CA GLU A 1251 -8.28 -18.37 0.94
C GLU A 1251 -6.76 -18.47 1.19
N LEU A 1252 -6.33 -19.08 2.31
CA LEU A 1252 -5.00 -19.70 2.52
C LEU A 1252 -4.98 -20.55 3.83
N PRO A 1253 -3.96 -21.40 4.13
CA PRO A 1253 -4.11 -22.49 5.12
C PRO A 1253 -3.16 -22.52 6.36
N THR A 1254 -3.54 -21.92 7.50
CA THR A 1254 -2.94 -22.09 8.86
C THR A 1254 -3.89 -21.95 10.03
#